data_AF-A0A9Q9JDM2-F1
#
_entry.id   AF-A0A9Q9JDM2-F1
#
_cell.length_a   1.000
_cell.length_b   1.000
_cell.length_c   1.000
_cell.angle_alpha   90.00
_cell.angle_beta   90.00
_cell.angle_gamma   90.00
#
_symmetry.space_group_name_H-M   'P 1'
#
loop_
_entity.id
_entity.type
_entity.pdbx_description
1 polymer ?
#
loop_
_entity_poly.entity_id
_entity_poly.type
_entity_poly.pdbx_seq_one_letter_code
_entity_poly.pdbx_strand_id
1 'polypeptide(L)'
;MMSVENRSKLLRMTIRNIGCIGNEGVDIALDNIVCLVGKNNAGKSTVLRAYELAKGSVSFDPAHDRHQHAQPDQPSEVLLEVHIPRGIGNVDEKWKQERDGFLVVKSRWQWCAPDFQKARTTWDPNGDDGQGCWAEDGKAGGADPVFGSRLPRPLRIGSLEDAAKTEELLLKLALSPLFTELEKARSNPESDLAKAIESVSSSMNALSEQHQEHFNGIAGKVSTGFKSIFPRLDVSLNVCAAPLVPKVDELIKNGSSLRISDGRADTDLVQQGTGARRALFWAMLQVHNELNRDKEVRSDYRKRVEKDINDLTKKVAKPPRGSNPEQLSQELAQARALLEAHDSGAPIPDSPEDPAFPGYLLLIDEPENALHPMAARAAQRHLYQLAKNPDWQVILTTHSPYFINPFEDHTTIVRLDRERDDDQSPVTPRTYRSDLIEFEGDDKQRLQALQHIDPSFSEVFFGSHPVLVEGDTEHAAFMASIIERNHALMDQVAIIRARGKAILVPLIKVLTHFKIDFSLVHDADSPQKSNGTRNGMWTENEKIKNAIRQARSEGLTVRHRVSVPDFERFLDGDEASKDKPLNAYLQITQDEGLATGVQDLLTALISSEQHSPFETVRDTSHYMQQLLEQVINWAEQHGKQEDPRFRRNAEPLNAEA
;
A
#
# COMPACT_ATOMS: atom_id res chain seq x y z
N MET A 1 -12.53 -15.03 -14.29
CA MET A 1 -11.13 -14.79 -14.72
C MET A 1 -11.03 -13.82 -15.90
N MET A 2 -11.98 -13.80 -16.86
CA MET A 2 -11.96 -12.82 -17.99
C MET A 2 -12.26 -11.34 -17.62
N SER A 3 -12.65 -11.02 -16.38
CA SER A 3 -13.08 -9.66 -16.00
C SER A 3 -11.95 -8.71 -15.62
N VAL A 4 -10.72 -9.20 -15.44
CA VAL A 4 -9.55 -8.39 -15.01
C VAL A 4 -8.75 -7.86 -16.20
N GLU A 5 -8.65 -8.63 -17.29
CA GLU A 5 -7.89 -8.26 -18.51
C GLU A 5 -8.47 -7.06 -19.27
N ASN A 6 -9.77 -6.76 -19.07
CA ASN A 6 -10.46 -5.66 -19.74
C ASN A 6 -10.55 -4.38 -18.89
N ARG A 7 -9.74 -4.22 -17.84
CA ARG A 7 -9.79 -3.06 -16.94
C ARG A 7 -8.51 -2.26 -16.90
N SER A 8 -8.63 -0.94 -16.80
CA SER A 8 -7.46 -0.09 -16.57
C SER A 8 -6.94 -0.27 -15.15
N LYS A 9 -5.63 -0.43 -14.99
CA LYS A 9 -4.98 -0.68 -13.69
C LYS A 9 -3.70 0.13 -13.58
N LEU A 10 -3.48 0.78 -12.43
CA LEU A 10 -2.21 1.45 -12.15
C LEU A 10 -1.17 0.38 -11.77
N LEU A 11 -0.08 0.29 -12.53
CA LEU A 11 0.92 -0.78 -12.40
C LEU A 11 2.20 -0.33 -11.71
N ARG A 12 2.62 0.92 -11.97
CA ARG A 12 3.89 1.44 -11.47
C ARG A 12 3.86 2.95 -11.28
N MET A 13 4.60 3.44 -10.30
CA MET A 13 4.80 4.86 -10.04
C MET A 13 6.26 5.16 -9.70
N THR A 14 6.93 5.96 -10.52
CA THR A 14 8.27 6.46 -10.23
C THR A 14 8.20 7.91 -9.80
N ILE A 15 8.92 8.28 -8.72
CA ILE A 15 8.89 9.64 -8.14
C ILE A 15 10.31 10.15 -8.00
N ARG A 16 10.57 11.39 -8.38
CA ARG A 16 11.87 12.07 -8.24
C ARG A 16 11.70 13.51 -7.78
N ASN A 17 12.62 13.97 -6.93
CA ASN A 17 12.72 15.35 -6.47
C ASN A 17 11.41 15.91 -5.88
N ILE A 18 10.62 15.08 -5.20
CA ILE A 18 9.38 15.48 -4.51
C ILE A 18 9.53 15.21 -3.02
N GLY A 19 9.26 16.22 -2.19
CA GLY A 19 9.39 16.15 -0.74
C GLY A 19 10.77 15.67 -0.32
N CYS A 20 10.80 14.54 0.41
CA CYS A 20 12.05 13.98 0.91
C CYS A 20 12.71 12.95 -0.04
N ILE A 21 12.13 12.71 -1.22
CA ILE A 21 12.66 11.82 -2.25
C ILE A 21 13.56 12.63 -3.19
N GLY A 22 14.82 12.25 -3.32
CA GLY A 22 15.82 12.96 -4.10
C GLY A 22 15.79 12.62 -5.59
N ASN A 23 16.91 12.90 -6.26
CA ASN A 23 17.05 12.74 -7.71
C ASN A 23 17.27 11.29 -8.13
N GLU A 24 17.77 10.44 -7.23
CA GLU A 24 17.79 8.99 -7.38
C GLU A 24 16.41 8.44 -7.75
N GLY A 25 15.38 9.04 -7.15
CA GLY A 25 14.00 8.61 -7.24
C GLY A 25 13.69 7.30 -6.55
N VAL A 26 12.39 7.04 -6.40
CA VAL A 26 11.86 5.78 -5.88
C VAL A 26 10.98 5.14 -6.94
N ASP A 27 11.06 3.82 -7.09
CA ASP A 27 10.27 3.06 -8.04
C ASP A 27 9.25 2.14 -7.35
N ILE A 28 8.01 2.58 -7.47
CA ILE A 28 6.73 2.09 -6.97
C ILE A 28 6.08 0.95 -7.72
N ALA A 29 6.32 -0.32 -7.43
CA ALA A 29 5.51 -1.39 -8.05
C ALA A 29 4.12 -1.45 -7.37
N LEU A 30 3.03 -1.37 -8.15
CA LEU A 30 1.66 -1.22 -7.62
C LEU A 30 0.80 -2.43 -7.94
N ASP A 31 0.27 -3.07 -6.90
CA ASP A 31 -0.68 -4.18 -7.00
C ASP A 31 -2.08 -3.77 -6.49
N ASN A 32 -2.88 -4.73 -6.04
CA ASN A 32 -4.20 -4.45 -5.49
C ASN A 32 -4.10 -3.76 -4.12
N ILE A 33 -3.13 -4.18 -3.31
CA ILE A 33 -2.78 -3.54 -2.04
C ILE A 33 -1.28 -3.31 -1.94
N VAL A 34 -0.90 -2.10 -1.55
CA VAL A 34 0.49 -1.68 -1.38
C VAL A 34 0.66 -1.14 0.03
N CYS A 35 1.53 -1.77 0.81
CA CYS A 35 1.89 -1.37 2.17
C CYS A 35 3.24 -0.67 2.16
N LEU A 36 3.25 0.64 2.38
CA LEU A 36 4.46 1.45 2.56
C LEU A 36 4.88 1.41 4.03
N VAL A 37 6.07 0.88 4.30
CA VAL A 37 6.64 0.69 5.64
C VAL A 37 8.02 1.34 5.70
N GLY A 38 8.51 1.57 6.91
CA GLY A 38 9.84 2.16 7.15
C GLY A 38 9.80 3.29 8.17
N LYS A 39 10.99 3.80 8.51
CA LYS A 39 11.17 4.84 9.53
C LYS A 39 10.42 6.14 9.19
N ASN A 40 10.26 7.00 10.18
CA ASN A 40 9.75 8.36 9.96
C ASN A 40 10.66 9.09 8.97
N ASN A 41 10.08 9.97 8.16
CA ASN A 41 10.78 10.72 7.10
C ASN A 41 11.36 9.91 5.93
N ALA A 42 11.06 8.61 5.83
CA ALA A 42 11.48 7.78 4.69
C ALA A 42 10.70 8.05 3.39
N GLY A 43 9.68 8.91 3.40
CA GLY A 43 8.93 9.30 2.19
C GLY A 43 7.60 8.60 1.98
N LYS A 44 7.10 7.84 2.97
CA LYS A 44 5.82 7.12 2.88
C LYS A 44 4.64 8.02 2.48
N SER A 45 4.42 9.13 3.20
CA SER A 45 3.34 10.07 2.89
C SER A 45 3.61 10.88 1.61
N THR A 46 4.89 11.07 1.25
CA THR A 46 5.33 11.70 0.00
C THR A 46 4.93 10.87 -1.22
N VAL A 47 5.00 9.55 -1.13
CA VAL A 47 4.52 8.63 -2.18
C VAL A 47 3.02 8.83 -2.44
N LEU A 48 2.21 8.87 -1.38
CA LEU A 48 0.77 9.12 -1.52
C LEU A 48 0.50 10.51 -2.14
N ARG A 49 1.22 11.55 -1.69
CA ARG A 49 1.12 12.93 -2.19
C ARG A 49 1.50 13.04 -3.67
N ALA A 50 2.52 12.31 -4.12
CA ALA A 50 2.98 12.30 -5.51
C ALA A 50 1.89 11.86 -6.49
N TYR A 51 1.10 10.84 -6.14
CA TYR A 51 -0.04 10.43 -6.96
C TYR A 51 -1.10 11.55 -7.07
N GLU A 52 -1.43 12.21 -5.95
CA GLU A 52 -2.39 13.32 -5.92
C GLU A 52 -1.93 14.49 -6.82
N LEU A 53 -0.63 14.81 -6.78
CA LEU A 53 -0.01 15.82 -7.64
C LEU A 53 -0.11 15.44 -9.13
N ALA A 54 0.23 14.19 -9.49
CA ALA A 54 0.14 13.69 -10.85
C ALA A 54 -1.31 13.68 -11.37
N LYS A 55 -2.27 13.23 -10.55
CA LYS A 55 -3.70 13.25 -10.89
C LYS A 55 -4.26 14.67 -10.97
N GLY A 56 -3.68 15.62 -10.23
CA GLY A 56 -4.13 17.01 -10.15
C GLY A 56 -5.27 17.23 -9.15
N SER A 57 -5.43 16.35 -8.16
CA SER A 57 -6.36 16.58 -7.05
C SER A 57 -5.84 17.65 -6.07
N VAL A 58 -4.54 17.93 -6.14
CA VAL A 58 -3.85 18.96 -5.36
C VAL A 58 -2.87 19.71 -6.27
N SER A 59 -2.64 20.99 -5.97
CA SER A 59 -1.62 21.81 -6.66
C SER A 59 -0.24 21.56 -6.07
N PHE A 60 0.79 21.65 -6.92
CA PHE A 60 2.19 21.61 -6.51
C PHE A 60 2.55 22.93 -5.83
N ASP A 61 3.12 22.85 -4.63
CA ASP A 61 3.67 23.98 -3.90
C ASP A 61 5.19 23.84 -3.82
N PRO A 62 5.99 24.68 -4.50
CA PRO A 62 7.44 24.58 -4.46
C PRO A 62 8.04 24.70 -3.05
N ALA A 63 7.39 25.37 -2.11
CA ALA A 63 7.90 25.50 -0.74
C ALA A 63 7.76 24.19 0.06
N HIS A 64 6.80 23.35 -0.31
CA HIS A 64 6.46 22.11 0.40
C HIS A 64 6.87 20.85 -0.38
N ASP A 65 6.55 20.81 -1.66
CA ASP A 65 6.64 19.63 -2.51
C ASP A 65 7.99 19.52 -3.25
N ARG A 66 8.76 20.60 -3.41
CA ARG A 66 10.09 20.51 -4.08
C ARG A 66 11.14 19.93 -3.14
N HIS A 67 11.89 18.93 -3.60
CA HIS A 67 13.04 18.43 -2.84
C HIS A 67 14.10 19.51 -2.66
N GLN A 68 14.53 19.77 -1.42
CA GLN A 68 15.37 20.94 -1.12
C GLN A 68 16.78 20.85 -1.72
N HIS A 69 17.34 19.65 -1.88
CA HIS A 69 18.70 19.48 -2.41
C HIS A 69 18.78 19.29 -3.93
N ALA A 70 17.64 19.25 -4.62
CA ALA A 70 17.66 19.03 -6.06
C ALA A 70 18.06 20.31 -6.80
N GLN A 71 18.95 20.19 -7.77
CA GLN A 71 19.49 21.31 -8.53
C GLN A 71 18.41 21.99 -9.38
N PRO A 72 18.54 23.28 -9.75
CA PRO A 72 17.50 24.01 -10.50
C PRO A 72 17.11 23.38 -11.85
N ASP A 73 18.05 22.67 -12.49
CA ASP A 73 17.85 21.93 -13.75
C ASP A 73 17.21 20.55 -13.56
N GLN A 74 17.14 20.06 -12.31
CA GLN A 74 16.50 18.80 -11.97
C GLN A 74 15.00 19.00 -11.70
N PRO A 75 14.11 18.45 -12.55
CA PRO A 75 12.67 18.60 -12.37
C PRO A 75 12.17 17.74 -11.21
N SER A 76 11.13 18.22 -10.52
CA SER A 76 10.24 17.34 -9.76
C SER A 76 9.44 16.51 -10.76
N GLU A 77 9.38 15.19 -10.57
CA GLU A 77 8.81 14.29 -11.57
C GLU A 77 8.00 13.16 -10.91
N VAL A 78 6.84 12.86 -11.52
CA VAL A 78 6.08 11.63 -11.27
C VAL A 78 5.82 10.95 -12.60
N LEU A 79 6.22 9.69 -12.73
CA LEU A 79 5.94 8.85 -13.89
C LEU A 79 5.00 7.73 -13.49
N LEU A 80 3.92 7.55 -14.24
CA LEU A 80 2.94 6.48 -14.03
C LEU A 80 2.93 5.53 -15.21
N GLU A 81 2.92 4.23 -14.91
CA GLU A 81 2.67 3.16 -15.87
C GLU A 81 1.29 2.56 -15.60
N VAL A 82 0.44 2.56 -16.62
CA VAL A 82 -0.97 2.18 -16.50
C VAL A 82 -1.30 1.14 -17.56
N HIS A 83 -1.96 0.07 -17.16
CA HIS A 83 -2.58 -0.86 -18.09
C HIS A 83 -3.80 -0.18 -18.75
N ILE A 84 -3.82 -0.10 -20.07
CA ILE A 84 -4.99 0.34 -20.85
C ILE A 84 -5.32 -0.74 -21.90
N PRO A 85 -6.40 -1.51 -21.71
CA PRO A 85 -6.82 -2.56 -22.65
C PRO A 85 -7.05 -2.09 -24.09
N ARG A 86 -7.11 -3.04 -25.04
CA ARG A 86 -7.46 -2.79 -26.45
C ARG A 86 -8.88 -2.24 -26.58
N GLY A 87 -9.11 -1.39 -27.59
CA GLY A 87 -10.44 -0.82 -27.86
C GLY A 87 -10.92 0.26 -26.88
N ILE A 88 -10.14 0.57 -25.83
CA ILE A 88 -10.52 1.55 -24.81
C ILE A 88 -10.11 2.98 -25.22
N GLY A 89 -11.10 3.78 -25.62
CA GLY A 89 -10.92 5.19 -25.99
C GLY A 89 -10.09 5.39 -27.26
N ASN A 90 -9.91 6.64 -27.69
CA ASN A 90 -9.11 6.98 -28.87
C ASN A 90 -7.60 6.99 -28.56
N VAL A 91 -7.08 6.00 -27.82
CA VAL A 91 -5.63 5.82 -27.63
C VAL A 91 -5.13 4.91 -28.73
N ASP A 92 -4.32 5.46 -29.62
CA ASP A 92 -3.67 4.70 -30.68
C ASP A 92 -2.81 3.56 -30.09
N GLU A 93 -2.89 2.36 -30.67
CA GLU A 93 -2.15 1.18 -30.22
C GLU A 93 -0.63 1.41 -30.25
N LYS A 94 -0.15 2.37 -31.05
CA LYS A 94 1.28 2.75 -31.06
C LYS A 94 1.82 3.19 -29.69
N TRP A 95 0.95 3.67 -28.79
CA TRP A 95 1.33 4.12 -27.44
C TRP A 95 1.39 2.99 -26.41
N LYS A 96 0.89 1.79 -26.75
CA LYS A 96 0.77 0.65 -25.84
C LYS A 96 1.96 -0.30 -26.04
N GLN A 97 2.59 -0.70 -24.94
CA GLN A 97 3.64 -1.72 -24.93
C GLN A 97 3.15 -2.95 -24.17
N GLU A 98 3.29 -4.13 -24.76
CA GLU A 98 2.95 -5.37 -24.09
C GLU A 98 4.06 -5.75 -23.08
N ARG A 99 3.69 -5.93 -21.82
CA ARG A 99 4.59 -6.36 -20.74
C ARG A 99 3.80 -7.15 -19.70
N ASP A 100 4.24 -8.38 -19.40
CA ASP A 100 3.64 -9.26 -18.39
C ASP A 100 2.13 -9.50 -18.60
N GLY A 101 1.69 -9.57 -19.88
CA GLY A 101 0.27 -9.69 -20.24
C GLY A 101 -0.54 -8.39 -20.15
N PHE A 102 0.08 -7.28 -19.77
CA PHE A 102 -0.54 -5.96 -19.74
C PHE A 102 -0.13 -5.10 -20.93
N LEU A 103 -1.08 -4.31 -21.43
CA LEU A 103 -0.83 -3.22 -22.38
C LEU A 103 -0.52 -1.94 -21.62
N VAL A 104 0.76 -1.62 -21.49
CA VAL A 104 1.29 -0.53 -20.67
C VAL A 104 1.38 0.75 -21.49
N VAL A 105 0.79 1.82 -20.97
CA VAL A 105 1.00 3.20 -21.41
C VAL A 105 1.76 3.94 -20.33
N LYS A 106 2.71 4.81 -20.71
CA LYS A 106 3.50 5.61 -19.76
C LYS A 106 3.23 7.10 -19.94
N SER A 107 3.04 7.79 -18.83
CA SER A 107 2.97 9.26 -18.80
C SER A 107 3.78 9.77 -17.63
N ARG A 108 4.42 10.93 -17.81
CA ARG A 108 5.12 11.63 -16.74
C ARG A 108 4.61 13.06 -16.59
N TRP A 109 4.63 13.53 -15.36
CA TRP A 109 4.35 14.90 -14.96
C TRP A 109 5.62 15.50 -14.39
N GLN A 110 5.97 16.69 -14.85
CA GLN A 110 7.16 17.41 -14.46
C GLN A 110 6.80 18.82 -14.00
N TRP A 111 7.50 19.30 -12.97
CA TRP A 111 7.45 20.67 -12.49
C TRP A 111 8.88 21.23 -12.52
N CYS A 112 9.13 22.13 -13.46
CA CYS A 112 10.45 22.69 -13.73
C CYS A 112 10.56 24.13 -13.19
N ALA A 113 11.74 24.52 -12.73
CA ALA A 113 12.01 25.92 -12.41
C ALA A 113 11.93 26.80 -13.68
N PRO A 114 11.61 28.10 -13.56
CA PRO A 114 11.37 28.84 -12.32
C PRO A 114 9.92 28.85 -11.83
N ASP A 115 8.96 28.50 -12.69
CA ASP A 115 7.52 28.68 -12.42
C ASP A 115 6.83 27.44 -11.85
N PHE A 116 7.48 26.27 -11.94
CA PHE A 116 6.94 24.98 -11.51
C PHE A 116 5.55 24.74 -12.09
N GLN A 117 5.34 25.11 -13.35
CA GLN A 117 4.12 24.72 -14.06
C GLN A 117 4.11 23.22 -14.31
N LYS A 118 2.94 22.62 -14.13
CA LYS A 118 2.72 21.20 -14.36
C LYS A 118 2.75 20.92 -15.86
N ALA A 119 3.84 20.33 -16.34
CA ALA A 119 3.96 19.84 -17.71
C ALA A 119 3.73 18.33 -17.75
N ARG A 120 3.01 17.84 -18.77
CA ARG A 120 2.80 16.42 -18.99
C ARG A 120 3.44 15.99 -20.30
N THR A 121 4.03 14.80 -20.31
CA THR A 121 4.47 14.13 -21.53
C THR A 121 4.06 12.65 -21.52
N THR A 122 3.82 12.09 -22.70
CA THR A 122 3.41 10.69 -22.90
C THR A 122 4.51 9.98 -23.70
N TRP A 123 4.87 8.76 -23.30
CA TRP A 123 5.96 8.02 -23.94
C TRP A 123 5.53 7.41 -25.27
N ASP A 124 6.16 7.82 -26.38
CA ASP A 124 6.04 7.17 -27.68
C ASP A 124 7.09 6.05 -27.78
N PRO A 125 6.70 4.77 -27.83
CA PRO A 125 7.64 3.67 -28.03
C PRO A 125 8.34 3.71 -29.39
N ASN A 126 7.73 4.36 -30.39
CA ASN A 126 8.17 4.37 -31.79
C ASN A 126 8.76 5.72 -32.22
N GLY A 127 9.32 6.49 -31.28
CA GLY A 127 9.93 7.80 -31.55
C GLY A 127 10.93 7.80 -32.72
N ASP A 128 11.32 8.98 -33.19
CA ASP A 128 11.99 9.20 -34.49
C ASP A 128 13.19 8.27 -34.82
N ASP A 129 13.91 7.78 -33.80
CA ASP A 129 15.08 6.88 -33.93
C ASP A 129 14.81 5.41 -33.52
N GLY A 130 13.55 5.02 -33.26
CA GLY A 130 13.17 3.69 -32.80
C GLY A 130 13.57 3.36 -31.34
N GLN A 131 14.15 4.31 -30.62
CA GLN A 131 14.52 4.19 -29.19
C GLN A 131 13.47 4.76 -28.23
N GLY A 132 12.36 5.25 -28.79
CA GLY A 132 11.26 5.90 -28.09
C GLY A 132 11.56 7.33 -27.64
N CYS A 133 10.53 8.16 -27.52
CA CYS A 133 10.66 9.57 -27.14
C CYS A 133 9.48 10.04 -26.27
N TRP A 134 9.65 11.15 -25.55
CA TRP A 134 8.56 11.78 -24.79
C TRP A 134 7.84 12.81 -25.65
N ALA A 135 6.57 12.55 -25.98
CA ALA A 135 5.72 13.48 -26.71
C ALA A 135 5.05 14.48 -25.76
N GLU A 136 5.04 15.76 -26.13
CA GLU A 136 4.38 16.85 -25.39
C GLU A 136 2.85 16.70 -25.38
N ASP A 137 2.23 17.25 -24.32
CA ASP A 137 0.77 17.29 -24.16
C ASP A 137 0.08 17.92 -25.37
N GLY A 138 -0.96 17.26 -25.89
CA GLY A 138 -1.68 17.68 -27.09
C GLY A 138 -1.05 17.24 -28.42
N LYS A 139 0.22 16.81 -28.42
CA LYS A 139 0.86 16.15 -29.58
C LYS A 139 0.70 14.62 -29.54
N ALA A 140 0.19 14.05 -28.44
CA ALA A 140 -0.03 12.62 -28.30
C ALA A 140 -1.34 12.10 -28.93
N GLY A 141 -1.96 12.87 -29.83
CA GLY A 141 -3.07 12.38 -30.67
C GLY A 141 -4.32 11.92 -29.92
N GLY A 142 -4.63 12.50 -28.75
CA GLY A 142 -5.78 12.10 -27.93
C GLY A 142 -5.48 11.04 -26.87
N ALA A 143 -4.24 10.55 -26.77
CA ALA A 143 -3.82 9.67 -25.69
C ALA A 143 -3.89 10.38 -24.32
N ASP A 144 -3.67 11.70 -24.28
CA ASP A 144 -3.58 12.45 -23.03
C ASP A 144 -4.93 12.50 -22.28
N PRO A 145 -6.05 12.95 -22.88
CA PRO A 145 -7.34 12.94 -22.20
C PRO A 145 -7.77 11.53 -21.78
N VAL A 146 -7.48 10.53 -22.61
CA VAL A 146 -7.86 9.15 -22.30
C VAL A 146 -7.07 8.63 -21.10
N PHE A 147 -5.74 8.72 -21.10
CA PHE A 147 -4.93 8.28 -19.96
C PHE A 147 -5.36 8.95 -18.65
N GLY A 148 -5.58 10.28 -18.67
CA GLY A 148 -6.04 11.03 -17.50
C GLY A 148 -7.42 10.59 -17.00
N SER A 149 -8.31 10.18 -17.93
CA SER A 149 -9.62 9.59 -17.62
C SER A 149 -9.56 8.14 -17.13
N ARG A 150 -8.44 7.43 -17.35
CA ARG A 150 -8.23 6.05 -16.91
C ARG A 150 -7.45 5.92 -15.61
N LEU A 151 -6.90 7.03 -15.10
CA LEU A 151 -6.31 7.06 -13.77
C LEU A 151 -7.37 6.90 -12.69
N PRO A 152 -7.17 5.98 -11.73
CA PRO A 152 -8.07 5.83 -10.59
C PRO A 152 -8.35 7.13 -9.84
N ARG A 153 -9.57 7.28 -9.33
CA ARG A 153 -9.96 8.45 -8.52
C ARG A 153 -9.34 8.31 -7.11
N PRO A 154 -8.48 9.25 -6.67
CA PRO A 154 -7.88 9.17 -5.34
C PRO A 154 -8.93 9.47 -4.26
N LEU A 155 -9.01 8.60 -3.26
CA LEU A 155 -9.69 8.84 -1.99
C LEU A 155 -8.61 8.91 -0.91
N ARG A 156 -8.17 10.13 -0.56
CA ARG A 156 -7.14 10.35 0.47
C ARG A 156 -7.75 10.41 1.86
N ILE A 157 -7.19 9.62 2.76
CA ILE A 157 -7.46 9.63 4.19
C ILE A 157 -6.13 9.93 4.88
N GLY A 158 -6.00 11.13 5.47
CA GLY A 158 -4.84 11.47 6.28
C GLY A 158 -4.84 10.76 7.64
N SER A 159 -3.99 11.18 8.58
CA SER A 159 -3.89 10.55 9.91
C SER A 159 -5.16 10.67 10.80
N LEU A 160 -6.25 11.31 10.30
CA LEU A 160 -7.56 11.49 10.95
C LEU A 160 -7.51 12.00 12.40
N GLU A 161 -6.46 12.74 12.76
CA GLU A 161 -6.33 13.33 14.10
C GLU A 161 -7.37 14.43 14.35
N ASP A 162 -7.67 15.21 13.30
CA ASP A 162 -8.62 16.31 13.33
C ASP A 162 -10.07 15.79 13.27
N ALA A 163 -10.81 16.02 14.36
CA ALA A 163 -12.19 15.58 14.51
C ALA A 163 -13.13 16.26 13.51
N ALA A 164 -12.92 17.55 13.24
CA ALA A 164 -13.76 18.33 12.34
C ALA A 164 -13.60 17.84 10.89
N LYS A 165 -12.35 17.63 10.46
CA LYS A 165 -12.07 17.05 9.13
C LYS A 165 -12.61 15.63 8.98
N THR A 166 -12.57 14.85 10.06
CA THR A 166 -13.12 13.48 10.07
C THR A 166 -14.64 13.52 9.90
N GLU A 167 -15.34 14.35 10.68
CA GLU A 167 -16.79 14.53 10.53
C GLU A 167 -17.17 15.03 9.14
N GLU A 168 -16.41 16.00 8.61
CA GLU A 168 -16.59 16.54 7.27
C GLU A 168 -16.54 15.45 6.19
N LEU A 169 -15.53 14.59 6.28
CA LEU A 169 -15.35 13.45 5.39
C LEU A 169 -16.51 12.47 5.50
N LEU A 170 -16.93 12.13 6.72
CA LEU A 170 -18.01 11.18 6.96
C LEU A 170 -19.36 11.69 6.47
N LEU A 171 -19.68 12.96 6.73
CA LEU A 171 -20.89 13.60 6.21
C LEU A 171 -20.86 13.62 4.68
N LYS A 172 -19.71 13.93 4.07
CA LYS A 172 -19.56 13.88 2.62
C LYS A 172 -19.80 12.47 2.07
N LEU A 173 -19.29 11.44 2.74
CA LEU A 173 -19.53 10.04 2.35
C LEU A 173 -21.00 9.65 2.51
N ALA A 174 -21.64 9.98 3.63
CA ALA A 174 -23.02 9.61 3.92
C ALA A 174 -24.05 10.36 3.05
N LEU A 175 -23.80 11.65 2.79
CA LEU A 175 -24.76 12.55 2.14
C LEU A 175 -24.51 12.75 0.65
N SER A 176 -23.45 12.17 0.07
CA SER A 176 -23.14 12.23 -1.36
C SER A 176 -24.35 11.95 -2.29
N PRO A 177 -25.19 10.93 -2.02
CA PRO A 177 -26.38 10.68 -2.84
C PRO A 177 -27.38 11.85 -2.79
N LEU A 178 -27.62 12.39 -1.60
CA LEU A 178 -28.53 13.50 -1.38
C LEU A 178 -28.00 14.78 -2.05
N PHE A 179 -26.71 15.08 -1.94
CA PHE A 179 -26.10 16.22 -2.63
C PHE A 179 -26.30 16.15 -4.15
N THR A 180 -26.14 14.96 -4.72
CA THR A 180 -26.33 14.73 -6.16
C THR A 180 -27.78 14.99 -6.58
N GLU A 181 -28.75 14.52 -5.79
CA GLU A 181 -30.18 14.76 -6.06
C GLU A 181 -30.56 16.24 -5.92
N LEU A 182 -30.05 16.92 -4.89
CA LEU A 182 -30.32 18.34 -4.65
C LEU A 182 -29.72 19.23 -5.73
N GLU A 183 -28.50 18.96 -6.19
CA GLU A 183 -27.90 19.69 -7.31
C GLU A 183 -28.66 19.47 -8.62
N LYS A 184 -29.15 18.25 -8.84
CA LYS A 184 -30.00 17.94 -10.00
C LYS A 184 -31.33 18.71 -9.95
N ALA A 185 -31.96 18.78 -8.77
CA ALA A 185 -33.17 19.58 -8.56
C ALA A 185 -32.88 21.08 -8.76
N ARG A 186 -31.82 21.62 -8.14
CA ARG A 186 -31.41 23.02 -8.27
C ARG A 186 -31.15 23.43 -9.72
N SER A 187 -30.51 22.56 -10.49
CA SER A 187 -30.17 22.81 -11.89
C SER A 187 -31.36 22.68 -12.85
N ASN A 188 -32.47 22.09 -12.40
CA ASN A 188 -33.70 21.97 -13.18
C ASN A 188 -34.63 23.17 -12.90
N PRO A 189 -34.84 24.10 -13.84
CA PRO A 189 -35.67 25.28 -13.64
C PRO A 189 -37.12 24.98 -13.28
N GLU A 190 -37.63 23.79 -13.64
CA GLU A 190 -39.00 23.40 -13.32
C GLU A 190 -39.18 22.85 -11.91
N SER A 191 -38.07 22.56 -11.20
CA SER A 191 -38.16 22.01 -9.85
C SER A 191 -38.67 23.05 -8.86
N ASP A 192 -39.39 22.57 -7.85
CA ASP A 192 -39.89 23.42 -6.78
C ASP A 192 -38.74 24.10 -6.02
N LEU A 193 -37.59 23.42 -5.90
CA LEU A 193 -36.38 23.97 -5.28
C LEU A 193 -35.80 25.14 -6.08
N ALA A 194 -35.68 25.00 -7.40
CA ALA A 194 -35.16 26.07 -8.25
C ALA A 194 -36.07 27.30 -8.22
N LYS A 195 -37.39 27.10 -8.31
CA LYS A 195 -38.40 28.17 -8.19
C LYS A 195 -38.36 28.88 -6.84
N ALA A 196 -38.17 28.14 -5.75
CA ALA A 196 -38.03 28.72 -4.42
C ALA A 196 -36.75 29.58 -4.29
N ILE A 197 -35.61 29.09 -4.79
CA ILE A 197 -34.34 29.85 -4.80
C ILE A 197 -34.49 31.13 -5.63
N GLU A 198 -35.15 31.06 -6.78
CA GLU A 198 -35.42 32.22 -7.63
C GLU A 198 -36.32 33.24 -6.92
N SER A 199 -37.36 32.77 -6.22
CA SER A 199 -38.23 33.63 -5.40
C SER A 199 -37.46 34.36 -4.29
N VAL A 200 -36.59 33.65 -3.56
CA VAL A 200 -35.73 34.26 -2.52
C VAL A 200 -34.77 35.27 -3.14
N SER A 201 -34.14 34.92 -4.27
CA SER A 201 -33.23 35.81 -5.00
C SER A 201 -33.92 37.10 -5.42
N SER A 202 -35.15 37.00 -5.96
CA SER A 202 -35.94 38.16 -6.37
C SER A 202 -36.31 39.07 -5.20
N SER A 203 -36.65 38.48 -4.05
CA SER A 203 -36.97 39.22 -2.83
C SER A 203 -35.74 39.95 -2.26
N MET A 204 -34.58 39.29 -2.27
CA MET A 204 -33.31 39.90 -1.83
C MET A 204 -32.88 41.04 -2.76
N ASN A 205 -33.04 40.89 -4.07
CA ASN A 205 -32.72 41.94 -5.04
C ASN A 205 -33.60 43.17 -4.82
N ALA A 206 -34.91 42.99 -4.62
CA ALA A 206 -35.82 44.10 -4.31
C ALA A 206 -35.42 44.85 -3.03
N LEU A 207 -34.97 44.13 -2.00
CA LEU A 207 -34.48 44.72 -0.74
C LEU A 207 -33.14 45.45 -0.94
N SER A 208 -32.24 44.89 -1.76
CA SER A 208 -30.94 45.48 -2.08
C SER A 208 -31.08 46.78 -2.88
N GLU A 209 -32.02 46.83 -3.83
CA GLU A 209 -32.36 48.05 -4.59
C GLU A 209 -32.82 49.17 -3.64
N GLN A 210 -33.64 48.85 -2.63
CA GLN A 210 -34.11 49.82 -1.64
C GLN A 210 -32.97 50.46 -0.81
N HIS A 211 -31.87 49.73 -0.60
CA HIS A 211 -30.71 50.23 0.14
C HIS A 211 -29.61 50.83 -0.75
N GLN A 212 -29.72 50.71 -2.07
CA GLN A 212 -28.69 51.15 -3.02
C GLN A 212 -28.48 52.67 -2.97
N GLU A 213 -29.55 53.46 -2.79
CA GLU A 213 -29.44 54.92 -2.59
C GLU A 213 -28.66 55.28 -1.31
N HIS A 214 -28.87 54.55 -0.22
CA HIS A 214 -28.15 54.76 1.03
C HIS A 214 -26.66 54.41 0.88
N PHE A 215 -26.34 53.29 0.23
CA PHE A 215 -24.96 52.90 -0.02
C PHE A 215 -24.22 53.88 -0.94
N ASN A 216 -24.88 54.39 -1.98
CA ASN A 216 -24.34 55.45 -2.83
C ASN A 216 -24.05 56.74 -2.04
N GLY A 217 -24.93 57.09 -1.10
CA GLY A 217 -24.73 58.22 -0.18
C GLY A 217 -23.52 58.05 0.74
N ILE A 218 -23.29 56.83 1.26
CA ILE A 218 -22.11 56.50 2.08
C ILE A 218 -20.84 56.52 1.24
N ALA A 219 -20.85 55.90 0.05
CA ALA A 219 -19.73 55.89 -0.88
C ALA A 219 -19.31 57.32 -1.27
N GLY A 220 -20.27 58.22 -1.50
CA GLY A 220 -20.01 59.64 -1.75
C GLY A 220 -19.32 60.34 -0.59
N LYS A 221 -19.75 60.10 0.65
CA LYS A 221 -19.10 60.65 1.85
C LYS A 221 -17.68 60.12 2.04
N VAL A 222 -17.47 58.82 1.82
CA VAL A 222 -16.14 58.18 1.90
C VAL A 222 -15.20 58.74 0.82
N SER A 223 -15.68 58.85 -0.42
CA SER A 223 -14.91 59.45 -1.53
C SER A 223 -14.55 60.92 -1.25
N THR A 224 -15.49 61.69 -0.69
CA THR A 224 -15.26 63.10 -0.31
C THR A 224 -14.22 63.22 0.82
N GLY A 225 -14.34 62.40 1.87
CA GLY A 225 -13.37 62.37 2.98
C GLY A 225 -12.01 61.84 2.57
N PHE A 226 -11.94 60.94 1.60
CA PHE A 226 -10.68 60.44 1.05
C PHE A 226 -9.98 61.50 0.17
N LYS A 227 -10.73 62.18 -0.71
CA LYS A 227 -10.22 63.28 -1.54
C LYS A 227 -9.73 64.48 -0.73
N SER A 228 -10.30 64.73 0.44
CA SER A 228 -9.83 65.82 1.31
C SER A 228 -8.43 65.56 1.89
N ILE A 229 -8.03 64.29 2.03
CA ILE A 229 -6.71 63.87 2.50
C ILE A 229 -5.75 63.67 1.31
N PHE A 230 -6.25 63.11 0.20
CA PHE A 230 -5.45 62.80 -1.00
C PHE A 230 -6.11 63.34 -2.29
N PRO A 231 -5.82 64.60 -2.69
CA PRO A 231 -6.55 65.28 -3.77
C PRO A 231 -6.38 64.68 -5.18
N ARG A 232 -5.35 63.85 -5.38
CA ARG A 232 -5.03 63.23 -6.69
C ARG A 232 -5.46 61.77 -6.80
N LEU A 233 -6.07 61.20 -5.76
CA LEU A 233 -6.53 59.80 -5.76
C LEU A 233 -8.06 59.78 -5.68
N ASP A 234 -8.67 58.83 -6.38
CA ASP A 234 -10.11 58.61 -6.35
C ASP A 234 -10.45 57.23 -5.77
N VAL A 235 -11.58 57.15 -5.08
CA VAL A 235 -12.10 55.91 -4.50
C VAL A 235 -13.50 55.68 -5.06
N SER A 236 -13.66 54.60 -5.81
CA SER A 236 -14.93 54.09 -6.30
C SER A 236 -15.37 52.91 -5.45
N LEU A 237 -16.58 52.98 -4.88
CA LEU A 237 -17.16 51.89 -4.11
C LEU A 237 -18.34 51.33 -4.91
N ASN A 238 -18.19 50.11 -5.43
CA ASN A 238 -19.21 49.45 -6.25
C ASN A 238 -19.96 48.44 -5.38
N VAL A 239 -21.26 48.65 -5.18
CA VAL A 239 -22.13 47.73 -4.43
C VAL A 239 -23.08 47.07 -5.42
N CYS A 240 -22.83 45.79 -5.73
CA CYS A 240 -23.69 44.97 -6.57
C CYS A 240 -24.19 43.76 -5.77
N ALA A 241 -25.49 43.45 -5.87
CA ALA A 241 -26.00 42.15 -5.45
C ALA A 241 -25.62 41.12 -6.52
N ALA A 242 -24.78 40.14 -6.17
CA ALA A 242 -24.54 39.00 -7.04
C ALA A 242 -25.80 38.11 -7.06
N PRO A 243 -26.09 37.40 -8.18
CA PRO A 243 -27.14 36.38 -8.20
C PRO A 243 -26.93 35.37 -7.06
N LEU A 244 -27.97 35.11 -6.28
CA LEU A 244 -27.90 34.11 -5.21
C LEU A 244 -27.80 32.73 -5.85
N VAL A 245 -26.58 32.19 -5.86
CA VAL A 245 -26.31 30.79 -6.22
C VAL A 245 -25.98 30.08 -4.91
N PRO A 246 -26.99 29.62 -4.14
CA PRO A 246 -26.72 28.98 -2.87
C PRO A 246 -26.01 27.65 -3.14
N LYS A 247 -24.91 27.43 -2.43
CA LYS A 247 -24.26 26.13 -2.35
C LYS A 247 -25.11 25.22 -1.47
N VAL A 248 -25.99 24.44 -2.10
CA VAL A 248 -27.00 23.64 -1.38
C VAL A 248 -26.34 22.53 -0.56
N ASP A 249 -25.19 22.04 -1.01
CA ASP A 249 -24.33 21.11 -0.28
C ASP A 249 -23.84 21.70 1.06
N GLU A 250 -23.38 22.96 1.07
CA GLU A 250 -22.95 23.64 2.30
C GLU A 250 -24.11 23.83 3.29
N LEU A 251 -25.31 24.14 2.81
CA LEU A 251 -26.50 24.31 3.67
C LEU A 251 -26.89 23.03 4.41
N ILE A 252 -26.94 21.90 3.69
CA ILE A 252 -27.28 20.60 4.28
C ILE A 252 -26.17 20.12 5.21
N LYS A 253 -24.91 20.30 4.80
CA LYS A 253 -23.74 19.91 5.59
C LYS A 253 -23.70 20.66 6.92
N ASN A 254 -23.97 21.96 6.93
CA ASN A 254 -24.00 22.77 8.15
C ASN A 254 -25.18 22.44 9.07
N GLY A 255 -26.27 21.87 8.53
CA GLY A 255 -27.42 21.40 9.30
C GLY A 255 -27.34 19.94 9.75
N SER A 256 -26.32 19.19 9.30
CA SER A 256 -26.16 17.76 9.58
C SER A 256 -25.01 17.55 10.57
N SER A 257 -25.24 16.75 11.60
CA SER A 257 -24.19 16.33 12.53
C SER A 257 -24.25 14.83 12.79
N LEU A 258 -23.10 14.24 13.10
CA LEU A 258 -23.01 12.84 13.52
C LEU A 258 -22.96 12.78 15.04
N ARG A 259 -23.93 12.05 15.62
CA ARG A 259 -24.01 11.85 17.07
C ARG A 259 -23.79 10.38 17.43
N ILE A 260 -23.10 10.15 18.54
CA ILE A 260 -22.82 8.83 19.09
C ILE A 260 -23.52 8.71 20.44
N SER A 261 -24.36 7.67 20.54
CA SER A 261 -25.01 7.28 21.80
C SER A 261 -24.16 6.26 22.55
N ASP A 262 -23.74 6.62 23.77
CA ASP A 262 -23.07 5.72 24.71
C ASP A 262 -23.93 5.58 25.97
N GLY A 263 -24.68 4.47 26.03
CA GLY A 263 -25.65 4.21 27.08
C GLY A 263 -26.76 5.27 27.14
N ARG A 264 -26.65 6.22 28.07
CA ARG A 264 -27.61 7.33 28.26
C ARG A 264 -27.11 8.67 27.75
N ALA A 265 -25.84 8.77 27.34
CA ALA A 265 -25.26 9.99 26.83
C ALA A 265 -25.39 10.02 25.30
N ASP A 266 -25.72 11.19 24.75
CA ASP A 266 -25.74 11.44 23.31
C ASP A 266 -24.82 12.62 23.00
N THR A 267 -23.74 12.35 22.27
CA THR A 267 -22.58 13.25 22.14
C THR A 267 -22.22 13.46 20.68
N ASP A 268 -21.64 14.61 20.38
CA ASP A 268 -21.18 14.92 19.02
C ASP A 268 -19.92 14.12 18.68
N LEU A 269 -19.68 13.85 17.40
CA LEU A 269 -18.49 13.13 16.94
C LEU A 269 -17.18 13.82 17.40
N VAL A 270 -17.17 15.14 17.47
CA VAL A 270 -16.01 15.93 17.96
C VAL A 270 -15.68 15.65 19.42
N GLN A 271 -16.67 15.24 20.22
CA GLN A 271 -16.49 14.90 21.63
C GLN A 271 -15.97 13.47 21.83
N GLN A 272 -15.85 12.70 20.74
CA GLN A 272 -15.44 11.30 20.79
C GLN A 272 -13.92 11.16 20.68
N GLY A 273 -13.39 10.18 21.41
CA GLY A 273 -11.99 9.80 21.30
C GLY A 273 -11.63 9.38 19.88
N THR A 274 -10.37 9.60 19.47
CA THR A 274 -9.89 9.32 18.11
C THR A 274 -10.17 7.87 17.68
N GLY A 275 -10.10 6.90 18.61
CA GLY A 275 -10.42 5.50 18.31
C GLY A 275 -11.87 5.26 17.90
N ALA A 276 -12.84 5.88 18.57
CA ALA A 276 -14.26 5.77 18.23
C ALA A 276 -14.57 6.46 16.90
N ARG A 277 -13.99 7.65 16.67
CA ARG A 277 -14.08 8.37 15.38
C ARG A 277 -13.59 7.51 14.21
N ARG A 278 -12.45 6.83 14.39
CA ARG A 278 -11.88 5.93 13.37
C ARG A 278 -12.69 4.67 13.18
N ALA A 279 -13.22 4.08 14.25
CA ALA A 279 -14.09 2.91 14.13
C ALA A 279 -15.37 3.23 13.34
N LEU A 280 -16.01 4.38 13.61
CA LEU A 280 -17.15 4.86 12.83
C LEU A 280 -16.77 5.11 11.37
N PHE A 281 -15.59 5.68 11.13
CA PHE A 281 -15.08 5.87 9.78
C PHE A 281 -14.96 4.56 9.01
N TRP A 282 -14.39 3.52 9.62
CA TRP A 282 -14.28 2.21 9.00
C TRP A 282 -15.64 1.59 8.68
N ALA A 283 -16.62 1.73 9.59
CA ALA A 283 -17.97 1.26 9.37
C ALA A 283 -18.66 2.01 8.21
N MET A 284 -18.49 3.33 8.12
CA MET A 284 -19.07 4.13 7.04
C MET A 284 -18.41 3.87 5.70
N LEU A 285 -17.09 3.67 5.64
CA LEU A 285 -16.39 3.32 4.40
C LEU A 285 -16.94 2.02 3.81
N GLN A 286 -17.22 1.03 4.67
CA GLN A 286 -17.83 -0.23 4.26
C GLN A 286 -19.21 -0.01 3.61
N VAL A 287 -20.10 0.73 4.29
CA VAL A 287 -21.47 1.00 3.83
C VAL A 287 -21.48 1.88 2.57
N HIS A 288 -20.61 2.90 2.51
CA HIS A 288 -20.52 3.80 1.37
C HIS A 288 -20.15 3.07 0.09
N ASN A 289 -19.20 2.13 0.16
CA ASN A 289 -18.79 1.33 -0.98
C ASN A 289 -19.92 0.42 -1.48
N GLU A 290 -20.74 -0.13 -0.57
CA GLU A 290 -21.91 -0.94 -0.95
C GLU A 290 -23.03 -0.11 -1.60
N LEU A 291 -23.27 1.12 -1.12
CA LEU A 291 -24.41 1.95 -1.55
C LEU A 291 -24.20 2.71 -2.86
N ASN A 292 -22.98 3.17 -3.16
CA ASN A 292 -22.73 4.04 -4.31
C ASN A 292 -22.36 3.28 -5.59
N ARG A 293 -21.86 2.05 -5.45
CA ARG A 293 -21.37 1.24 -6.57
C ARG A 293 -22.45 1.01 -7.64
N ASP A 294 -23.61 0.51 -7.24
CA ASP A 294 -24.68 0.20 -8.21
C ASP A 294 -25.26 1.48 -8.83
N LYS A 295 -25.37 2.56 -8.07
CA LYS A 295 -25.90 3.84 -8.57
C LYS A 295 -24.96 4.50 -9.58
N GLU A 296 -23.65 4.56 -9.29
CA GLU A 296 -22.67 5.15 -10.20
C GLU A 296 -22.51 4.34 -11.47
N VAL A 297 -22.36 3.02 -11.35
CA VAL A 297 -22.21 2.13 -12.52
C VAL A 297 -23.43 2.23 -13.43
N ARG A 298 -24.65 2.28 -12.86
CA ARG A 298 -25.87 2.49 -13.64
C ARG A 298 -25.96 3.89 -14.27
N SER A 299 -25.70 4.93 -13.48
CA SER A 299 -25.73 6.33 -13.95
C SER A 299 -24.77 6.58 -15.11
N ASP A 300 -23.54 6.07 -15.03
CA ASP A 300 -22.57 6.27 -16.09
C ASP A 300 -22.78 5.31 -17.27
N TYR A 301 -23.29 4.08 -17.06
CA TYR A 301 -23.80 3.23 -18.16
C TYR A 301 -24.86 3.97 -18.97
N ARG A 302 -25.83 4.60 -18.29
CA ARG A 302 -26.86 5.44 -18.91
C ARG A 302 -26.25 6.56 -19.75
N LYS A 303 -25.32 7.36 -19.19
CA LYS A 303 -24.67 8.46 -19.92
C LYS A 303 -23.95 7.99 -21.19
N ARG A 304 -23.32 6.81 -21.16
CA ARG A 304 -22.67 6.23 -22.35
C ARG A 304 -23.67 5.89 -23.43
N VAL A 305 -24.73 5.17 -23.07
CA VAL A 305 -25.81 4.82 -24.01
C VAL A 305 -26.46 6.09 -24.58
N GLU A 306 -26.69 7.12 -23.76
CA GLU A 306 -27.18 8.43 -24.23
C GLU A 306 -26.22 9.11 -25.21
N LYS A 307 -24.90 9.03 -24.96
CA LYS A 307 -23.89 9.54 -25.88
C LYS A 307 -23.89 8.77 -27.20
N ASP A 308 -23.96 7.44 -27.15
CA ASP A 308 -24.00 6.59 -28.34
C ASP A 308 -25.27 6.86 -29.16
N ILE A 309 -26.42 7.02 -28.50
CA ILE A 309 -27.68 7.45 -29.14
C ILE A 309 -27.48 8.81 -29.82
N ASN A 310 -26.86 9.78 -29.15
CA ASN A 310 -26.62 11.11 -29.73
C ASN A 310 -25.70 11.04 -30.95
N ASP A 311 -24.61 10.27 -30.89
CA ASP A 311 -23.66 10.13 -31.99
C ASP A 311 -24.25 9.33 -33.16
N LEU A 312 -24.98 8.24 -32.89
CA LEU A 312 -25.74 7.49 -33.91
C LEU A 312 -26.84 8.34 -34.53
N THR A 313 -27.55 9.16 -33.75
CA THR A 313 -28.57 10.08 -34.28
C THR A 313 -27.95 11.07 -35.26
N LYS A 314 -26.76 11.62 -34.96
CA LYS A 314 -26.02 12.49 -35.89
C LYS A 314 -25.59 11.75 -37.15
N LYS A 315 -25.11 10.50 -37.04
CA LYS A 315 -24.70 9.65 -38.17
C LYS A 315 -25.87 9.24 -39.06
N VAL A 316 -27.04 8.96 -38.49
CA VAL A 316 -28.27 8.68 -39.25
C VAL A 316 -28.74 9.93 -39.99
N ALA A 317 -28.67 11.11 -39.34
CA ALA A 317 -29.04 12.38 -39.97
C ALA A 317 -28.07 12.81 -41.09
N LYS A 318 -26.78 12.48 -40.97
CA LYS A 318 -25.74 12.73 -41.99
C LYS A 318 -24.83 11.50 -42.15
N PRO A 319 -25.19 10.55 -43.04
CA PRO A 319 -24.44 9.32 -43.22
C PRO A 319 -23.03 9.58 -43.76
N PRO A 320 -21.97 9.02 -43.15
CA PRO A 320 -20.63 9.01 -43.72
C PRO A 320 -20.60 8.36 -45.11
N ARG A 321 -19.64 8.78 -45.97
CA ARG A 321 -19.46 8.12 -47.28
C ARG A 321 -19.10 6.64 -47.08
N GLY A 322 -19.92 5.74 -47.62
CA GLY A 322 -19.72 4.29 -47.57
C GLY A 322 -20.43 3.56 -46.42
N SER A 323 -21.15 4.27 -45.54
CA SER A 323 -21.95 3.63 -44.47
C SER A 323 -23.33 3.19 -44.94
N ASN A 324 -23.83 2.06 -44.43
CA ASN A 324 -25.19 1.57 -44.70
C ASN A 324 -26.24 2.28 -43.80
N PRO A 325 -27.18 3.08 -44.36
CA PRO A 325 -28.16 3.83 -43.57
C PRO A 325 -29.15 2.95 -42.78
N GLU A 326 -29.49 1.77 -43.29
CA GLU A 326 -30.39 0.82 -42.61
C GLU A 326 -29.72 0.23 -41.37
N GLN A 327 -28.42 -0.09 -41.48
CA GLN A 327 -27.62 -0.63 -40.38
C GLN A 327 -27.46 0.40 -39.25
N LEU A 328 -27.16 1.67 -39.59
CA LEU A 328 -27.09 2.76 -38.61
C LEU A 328 -28.44 3.00 -37.89
N SER A 329 -29.55 2.82 -38.61
CA SER A 329 -30.89 2.96 -38.04
C SER A 329 -31.25 1.80 -37.10
N GLN A 330 -30.81 0.58 -37.41
CA GLN A 330 -30.94 -0.57 -36.52
C GLN A 330 -30.08 -0.42 -35.25
N GLU A 331 -28.83 0.01 -35.38
CA GLU A 331 -27.95 0.29 -34.24
C GLU A 331 -28.55 1.37 -33.32
N LEU A 332 -29.12 2.43 -33.88
CA LEU A 332 -29.81 3.47 -33.11
C LEU A 332 -31.04 2.91 -32.36
N ALA A 333 -31.82 2.04 -33.00
CA ALA A 333 -32.98 1.41 -32.37
C ALA A 333 -32.57 0.47 -31.22
N GLN A 334 -31.49 -0.29 -31.40
CA GLN A 334 -30.92 -1.16 -30.35
C GLN A 334 -30.40 -0.34 -29.17
N ALA A 335 -29.66 0.75 -29.41
CA ALA A 335 -29.15 1.62 -28.35
C ALA A 335 -30.30 2.25 -27.53
N ARG A 336 -31.39 2.67 -28.18
CA ARG A 336 -32.60 3.17 -27.49
C ARG A 336 -33.28 2.10 -26.66
N ALA A 337 -33.40 0.87 -27.18
CA ALA A 337 -33.97 -0.25 -26.44
C ALA A 337 -33.12 -0.64 -25.22
N LEU A 338 -31.79 -0.55 -25.32
CA LEU A 338 -30.86 -0.76 -24.20
C LEU A 338 -31.02 0.31 -23.12
N LEU A 339 -31.23 1.58 -23.49
CA LEU A 339 -31.50 2.66 -22.54
C LEU A 339 -32.83 2.43 -21.79
N GLU A 340 -33.88 2.04 -22.52
CA GLU A 340 -35.20 1.76 -21.95
C GLU A 340 -35.17 0.54 -21.02
N ALA A 341 -34.49 -0.54 -21.42
CA ALA A 341 -34.25 -1.70 -20.57
C ALA A 341 -33.48 -1.32 -19.31
N HIS A 342 -32.45 -0.49 -19.42
CA HIS A 342 -31.70 0.03 -18.28
C HIS A 342 -32.55 0.86 -17.33
N ASP A 343 -33.35 1.79 -17.85
CA ASP A 343 -34.26 2.62 -17.06
C ASP A 343 -35.36 1.78 -16.38
N SER A 344 -35.73 0.62 -16.96
CA SER A 344 -36.67 -0.36 -16.37
C SER A 344 -36.06 -1.30 -15.32
N GLY A 345 -34.78 -1.14 -15.00
CA GLY A 345 -34.12 -1.94 -13.95
C GLY A 345 -33.42 -3.21 -14.44
N ALA A 346 -33.27 -3.42 -15.75
CA ALA A 346 -32.55 -4.58 -16.27
C ALA A 346 -31.09 -4.63 -15.76
N PRO A 347 -30.50 -5.84 -15.62
CA PRO A 347 -29.08 -5.99 -15.34
C PRO A 347 -28.25 -5.35 -16.46
N ILE A 348 -27.11 -4.76 -16.10
CA ILE A 348 -26.18 -4.20 -17.08
C ILE A 348 -25.55 -5.38 -17.84
N PRO A 349 -25.60 -5.41 -19.18
CA PRO A 349 -24.96 -6.47 -19.94
C PRO A 349 -23.45 -6.47 -19.67
N ASP A 350 -22.88 -7.64 -19.36
CA ASP A 350 -21.43 -7.83 -19.38
C ASP A 350 -20.94 -7.70 -20.83
N SER A 351 -20.58 -6.49 -21.25
CA SER A 351 -19.98 -6.30 -22.57
C SER A 351 -18.47 -6.56 -22.48
N PRO A 352 -17.91 -7.47 -23.30
CA PRO A 352 -16.47 -7.67 -23.42
C PRO A 352 -15.73 -6.41 -23.93
N GLU A 353 -16.47 -5.43 -24.46
CA GLU A 353 -15.96 -4.14 -24.92
C GLU A 353 -16.26 -2.99 -23.94
N ASP A 354 -16.85 -3.23 -22.76
CA ASP A 354 -17.08 -2.17 -21.78
C ASP A 354 -15.74 -1.74 -21.17
N PRO A 355 -15.23 -0.54 -21.48
CA PRO A 355 -14.00 -0.07 -20.88
C PRO A 355 -14.29 0.32 -19.44
N ALA A 356 -14.11 -0.63 -18.50
CA ALA A 356 -14.41 -0.43 -17.10
C ALA A 356 -13.90 0.93 -16.62
N PHE A 357 -14.74 1.60 -15.83
CA PHE A 357 -14.44 2.91 -15.25
C PHE A 357 -13.08 2.89 -14.55
N PRO A 358 -12.37 4.04 -14.48
CA PRO A 358 -11.23 4.15 -13.57
C PRO A 358 -11.73 3.78 -12.17
N GLY A 359 -11.13 2.75 -11.58
CA GLY A 359 -11.43 2.37 -10.21
C GLY A 359 -11.11 3.48 -9.22
N TYR A 360 -11.31 3.20 -7.94
CA TYR A 360 -10.88 4.05 -6.85
C TYR A 360 -9.49 3.66 -6.39
N LEU A 361 -8.67 4.66 -6.05
CA LEU A 361 -7.40 4.47 -5.35
C LEU A 361 -7.54 5.01 -3.93
N LEU A 362 -7.63 4.10 -2.97
CA LEU A 362 -7.62 4.45 -1.56
C LEU A 362 -6.18 4.78 -1.15
N LEU A 363 -5.94 6.01 -0.72
CA LEU A 363 -4.66 6.45 -0.16
C LEU A 363 -4.88 6.69 1.34
N ILE A 364 -4.25 5.90 2.21
CA ILE A 364 -4.46 6.04 3.66
C ILE A 364 -3.15 6.18 4.43
N ASP A 365 -3.10 7.18 5.32
CA ASP A 365 -1.99 7.38 6.24
C ASP A 365 -2.26 6.73 7.60
N GLU A 366 -1.34 5.87 8.04
CA GLU A 366 -1.27 5.30 9.40
C GLU A 366 -2.63 4.86 9.95
N PRO A 367 -3.32 3.90 9.29
CA PRO A 367 -4.68 3.48 9.64
C PRO A 367 -4.83 3.00 11.09
N GLU A 368 -3.75 2.53 11.72
CA GLU A 368 -3.66 2.07 13.09
C GLU A 368 -3.77 3.14 14.18
N ASN A 369 -3.53 4.43 13.87
CA ASN A 369 -3.38 5.45 14.90
C ASN A 369 -4.62 5.52 15.80
N ALA A 370 -4.44 5.41 17.11
CA ALA A 370 -5.52 5.36 18.11
C ALA A 370 -6.54 4.19 17.97
N LEU A 371 -6.23 3.13 17.22
CA LEU A 371 -7.02 1.89 17.21
C LEU A 371 -6.50 0.88 18.23
N HIS A 372 -7.42 0.23 18.93
CA HIS A 372 -7.10 -0.97 19.72
C HIS A 372 -6.63 -2.12 18.79
N PRO A 373 -5.72 -3.02 19.19
CA PRO A 373 -5.22 -4.09 18.33
C PRO A 373 -6.31 -4.93 17.64
N MET A 374 -7.42 -5.22 18.32
CA MET A 374 -8.55 -5.93 17.70
C MET A 374 -9.22 -5.12 16.57
N ALA A 375 -9.35 -3.81 16.73
CA ALA A 375 -9.90 -2.92 15.72
C ALA A 375 -8.93 -2.74 14.54
N ALA A 376 -7.62 -2.67 14.80
CA ALA A 376 -6.59 -2.66 13.76
C ALA A 376 -6.66 -3.92 12.87
N ARG A 377 -6.76 -5.12 13.47
CA ARG A 377 -6.93 -6.37 12.72
C ARG A 377 -8.25 -6.43 11.94
N ALA A 378 -9.32 -5.84 12.47
CA ALA A 378 -10.58 -5.74 11.73
C ALA A 378 -10.43 -4.82 10.51
N ALA A 379 -9.86 -3.63 10.70
CA ALA A 379 -9.59 -2.66 9.63
C ALA A 379 -8.68 -3.25 8.53
N GLN A 380 -7.61 -3.96 8.91
CA GLN A 380 -6.76 -4.68 7.96
C GLN A 380 -7.57 -5.66 7.11
N ARG A 381 -8.36 -6.56 7.72
CA ARG A 381 -9.19 -7.52 6.97
C ARG A 381 -10.12 -6.81 5.97
N HIS A 382 -10.72 -5.69 6.37
CA HIS A 382 -11.56 -4.89 5.48
C HIS A 382 -10.78 -4.29 4.31
N LEU A 383 -9.58 -3.76 4.53
CA LEU A 383 -8.73 -3.22 3.46
C LEU A 383 -8.32 -4.28 2.45
N TYR A 384 -7.91 -5.47 2.92
CA TYR A 384 -7.57 -6.58 2.02
C TYR A 384 -8.80 -7.10 1.28
N GLN A 385 -9.97 -7.15 1.92
CA GLN A 385 -11.22 -7.52 1.25
C GLN A 385 -11.67 -6.47 0.23
N LEU A 386 -11.45 -5.18 0.51
CA LEU A 386 -11.70 -4.09 -0.41
C LEU A 386 -10.80 -4.21 -1.65
N ALA A 387 -9.52 -4.48 -1.45
CA ALA A 387 -8.54 -4.67 -2.52
C ALA A 387 -8.81 -5.91 -3.40
N LYS A 388 -9.60 -6.89 -2.93
CA LYS A 388 -10.06 -8.02 -3.77
C LYS A 388 -11.08 -7.59 -4.82
N ASN A 389 -11.72 -6.42 -4.66
CA ASN A 389 -12.59 -5.87 -5.67
C ASN A 389 -11.75 -5.21 -6.78
N PRO A 390 -11.92 -5.58 -8.07
CA PRO A 390 -11.20 -4.96 -9.18
C PRO A 390 -11.49 -3.47 -9.39
N ASP A 391 -12.51 -2.91 -8.73
CA ASP A 391 -12.80 -1.47 -8.72
C ASP A 391 -11.86 -0.69 -7.77
N TRP A 392 -11.08 -1.36 -6.93
CA TRP A 392 -10.26 -0.71 -5.90
C TRP A 392 -8.78 -1.10 -5.99
N GLN A 393 -7.92 -0.10 -5.84
CA GLN A 393 -6.52 -0.27 -5.44
C GLN A 393 -6.30 0.45 -4.12
N VAL A 394 -5.46 -0.09 -3.26
CA VAL A 394 -5.19 0.46 -1.92
C VAL A 394 -3.69 0.72 -1.78
N ILE A 395 -3.31 1.94 -1.38
CA ILE A 395 -1.97 2.27 -0.93
C ILE A 395 -2.08 2.81 0.49
N LEU A 396 -1.43 2.13 1.43
CA LEU A 396 -1.44 2.50 2.84
C LEU A 396 -0.02 2.71 3.37
N THR A 397 0.17 3.69 4.24
CA THR A 397 1.37 3.79 5.08
C THR A 397 1.08 3.15 6.43
N THR A 398 2.04 2.45 7.02
CA THR A 398 1.86 1.88 8.36
C THR A 398 3.19 1.69 9.08
N HIS A 399 3.15 1.85 10.40
CA HIS A 399 4.14 1.46 11.39
C HIS A 399 3.70 0.21 12.18
N SER A 400 2.51 -0.32 11.88
CA SER A 400 1.91 -1.40 12.66
C SER A 400 2.06 -2.76 11.96
N PRO A 401 2.65 -3.76 12.64
CA PRO A 401 2.68 -5.13 12.12
C PRO A 401 1.29 -5.72 11.87
N TYR A 402 0.25 -5.19 12.52
CA TYR A 402 -1.13 -5.66 12.35
C TYR A 402 -1.76 -5.32 10.99
N PHE A 403 -1.19 -4.37 10.23
CA PHE A 403 -1.71 -3.97 8.92
C PHE A 403 -1.03 -4.69 7.74
N ILE A 404 0.00 -5.50 8.01
CA ILE A 404 0.76 -6.21 6.98
C ILE A 404 0.31 -7.67 6.93
N ASN A 405 0.10 -8.20 5.73
CA ASN A 405 -0.04 -9.62 5.47
C ASN A 405 0.80 -9.99 4.24
N PRO A 406 2.06 -10.43 4.43
CA PRO A 406 2.99 -10.70 3.33
C PRO A 406 2.63 -11.97 2.54
N PHE A 407 1.58 -12.70 2.94
CA PHE A 407 1.19 -13.98 2.35
C PHE A 407 -0.19 -13.92 1.65
N GLU A 408 -0.84 -12.76 1.62
CA GLU A 408 -1.97 -12.53 0.72
C GLU A 408 -1.46 -12.19 -0.68
N ASP A 409 -2.13 -12.75 -1.69
CA ASP A 409 -1.80 -12.51 -3.09
C ASP A 409 -1.99 -11.02 -3.44
N HIS A 410 -1.24 -10.55 -4.43
CA HIS A 410 -1.31 -9.16 -4.91
C HIS A 410 -1.04 -8.10 -3.83
N THR A 411 -0.18 -8.45 -2.86
CA THR A 411 0.32 -7.56 -1.82
C THR A 411 1.76 -7.16 -2.13
N THR A 412 1.98 -5.86 -2.37
CA THR A 412 3.33 -5.30 -2.40
C THR A 412 3.63 -4.65 -1.04
N ILE A 413 4.75 -5.02 -0.42
CA ILE A 413 5.30 -4.32 0.75
C ILE A 413 6.52 -3.55 0.29
N VAL A 414 6.55 -2.24 0.53
CA VAL A 414 7.68 -1.39 0.16
C VAL A 414 8.26 -0.81 1.43
N ARG A 415 9.45 -1.28 1.81
CA ARG A 415 10.25 -0.67 2.86
C ARG A 415 11.06 0.46 2.26
N LEU A 416 10.74 1.69 2.65
CA LEU A 416 11.55 2.85 2.32
C LEU A 416 12.62 3.00 3.39
N ASP A 417 13.89 2.86 3.00
CA ASP A 417 15.03 3.00 3.91
C ASP A 417 15.98 4.09 3.45
N ARG A 418 16.71 4.67 4.41
CA ARG A 418 17.82 5.59 4.16
C ARG A 418 19.06 4.91 4.70
N GLU A 419 19.94 4.48 3.81
CA GLU A 419 21.02 3.55 4.17
C GLU A 419 22.06 4.13 5.15
N ARG A 420 22.04 5.45 5.45
CA ARG A 420 22.88 6.08 6.51
C ARG A 420 22.18 7.31 7.10
N ASP A 421 22.54 7.66 8.35
CA ASP A 421 22.18 8.93 9.03
C ASP A 421 22.90 10.16 8.43
N ASP A 422 23.58 10.03 7.28
CA ASP A 422 24.11 11.16 6.53
C ASP A 422 22.97 11.79 5.71
N ASP A 423 22.72 13.08 5.89
CA ASP A 423 21.61 13.87 5.33
C ASP A 423 21.50 13.80 3.79
N GLN A 424 22.53 13.30 3.10
CA GLN A 424 22.59 13.17 1.64
C GLN A 424 22.36 11.74 1.12
N SER A 425 22.10 10.76 1.99
CA SER A 425 21.93 9.37 1.56
C SER A 425 20.63 9.17 0.78
N PRO A 426 20.67 8.49 -0.39
CA PRO A 426 19.50 8.26 -1.22
C PRO A 426 18.44 7.43 -0.48
N VAL A 427 17.16 7.76 -0.68
CA VAL A 427 16.07 6.88 -0.22
C VAL A 427 16.05 5.66 -1.13
N THR A 428 16.40 4.49 -0.59
CA THR A 428 16.44 3.24 -1.36
C THR A 428 15.20 2.40 -1.02
N PRO A 429 14.31 2.12 -1.98
CA PRO A 429 13.19 1.23 -1.74
C PRO A 429 13.66 -0.23 -1.73
N ARG A 430 13.30 -0.97 -0.67
CA ARG A 430 13.32 -2.42 -0.65
C ARG A 430 11.89 -2.92 -0.84
N THR A 431 11.59 -3.45 -2.02
CA THR A 431 10.26 -3.89 -2.40
C THR A 431 10.15 -5.41 -2.28
N TYR A 432 9.03 -5.87 -1.74
CA TYR A 432 8.63 -7.26 -1.72
C TYR A 432 7.27 -7.44 -2.37
N ARG A 433 7.13 -8.54 -3.09
CA ARG A 433 5.88 -8.97 -3.70
C ARG A 433 5.64 -10.44 -3.38
N SER A 434 4.49 -10.73 -2.77
CA SER A 434 4.11 -12.08 -2.40
C SER A 434 4.06 -13.02 -3.61
N ASP A 435 3.57 -12.52 -4.75
CA ASP A 435 3.35 -13.29 -5.98
C ASP A 435 4.65 -13.78 -6.66
N LEU A 436 5.82 -13.30 -6.25
CA LEU A 436 7.10 -13.67 -6.83
C LEU A 436 7.82 -14.80 -6.07
N ILE A 437 7.20 -15.35 -5.02
CA ILE A 437 7.79 -16.43 -4.22
C ILE A 437 7.10 -17.76 -4.54
N GLU A 438 7.89 -18.71 -5.00
CA GLU A 438 7.46 -20.09 -5.16
C GLU A 438 7.58 -20.85 -3.83
N PHE A 439 6.43 -21.16 -3.25
CA PHE A 439 6.33 -22.01 -2.06
C PHE A 439 6.08 -23.47 -2.45
N GLU A 440 6.70 -24.41 -1.74
CA GLU A 440 6.54 -25.85 -1.99
C GLU A 440 5.46 -26.42 -1.07
N GLY A 441 4.62 -27.32 -1.59
CA GLY A 441 3.60 -28.02 -0.80
C GLY A 441 2.68 -27.09 0.00
N ASP A 442 2.69 -27.24 1.32
CA ASP A 442 1.88 -26.47 2.28
C ASP A 442 2.64 -25.32 2.97
N ASP A 443 3.86 -24.97 2.50
CA ASP A 443 4.72 -23.95 3.11
C ASP A 443 4.01 -22.59 3.29
N LYS A 444 3.28 -22.13 2.27
CA LYS A 444 2.52 -20.87 2.34
C LYS A 444 1.47 -20.89 3.45
N GLN A 445 0.75 -22.01 3.58
CA GLN A 445 -0.27 -22.16 4.63
C GLN A 445 0.37 -22.20 6.02
N ARG A 446 1.53 -22.85 6.16
CA ARG A 446 2.29 -22.88 7.42
C ARG A 446 2.82 -21.51 7.82
N LEU A 447 3.31 -20.73 6.85
CA LEU A 447 3.76 -19.36 7.08
C LEU A 447 2.60 -18.41 7.44
N GLN A 448 1.44 -18.55 6.78
CA GLN A 448 0.22 -17.84 7.15
C GLN A 448 -0.20 -18.18 8.59
N ALA A 449 -0.17 -19.47 8.95
CA ALA A 449 -0.44 -19.89 10.33
C ALA A 449 0.58 -19.30 11.32
N LEU A 450 1.88 -19.31 10.97
CA LEU A 450 2.92 -18.71 11.80
C LEU A 450 2.65 -17.22 12.04
N GLN A 451 2.27 -16.46 11.01
CA GLN A 451 1.94 -15.04 11.17
C GLN A 451 0.78 -14.80 12.14
N HIS A 452 -0.25 -15.65 12.12
CA HIS A 452 -1.38 -15.54 13.03
C HIS A 452 -1.01 -15.88 14.48
N ILE A 453 -0.04 -16.79 14.67
CA ILE A 453 0.42 -17.25 15.97
C ILE A 453 1.48 -16.32 16.55
N ASP A 454 2.36 -15.76 15.71
CA ASP A 454 3.48 -14.92 16.09
C ASP A 454 3.45 -13.55 15.38
N PRO A 455 2.79 -12.54 15.99
CA PRO A 455 2.75 -11.19 15.44
C PRO A 455 4.13 -10.56 15.23
N SER A 456 5.16 -10.97 15.99
CA SER A 456 6.52 -10.42 15.87
C SER A 456 7.17 -10.73 14.53
N PHE A 457 6.70 -11.74 13.80
CA PHE A 457 7.19 -12.02 12.45
C PHE A 457 7.04 -10.80 11.53
N SER A 458 5.95 -10.04 11.67
CA SER A 458 5.74 -8.86 10.82
C SER A 458 6.66 -7.68 11.21
N GLU A 459 7.35 -7.74 12.35
CA GLU A 459 8.30 -6.70 12.79
C GLU A 459 9.54 -6.63 11.88
N VAL A 460 9.88 -7.71 11.17
CA VAL A 460 11.00 -7.73 10.20
C VAL A 460 10.84 -6.69 9.08
N PHE A 461 9.60 -6.26 8.82
CA PHE A 461 9.29 -5.25 7.81
C PHE A 461 9.61 -3.83 8.27
N PHE A 462 9.92 -3.61 9.55
CA PHE A 462 10.02 -2.27 10.14
C PHE A 462 11.43 -1.81 10.50
N GLY A 463 12.46 -2.64 10.35
CA GLY A 463 13.84 -2.16 10.53
C GLY A 463 14.78 -3.11 11.24
N SER A 464 14.25 -3.95 12.12
CA SER A 464 15.03 -4.81 13.00
C SER A 464 15.78 -5.89 12.22
N HIS A 465 17.00 -6.21 12.66
CA HIS A 465 17.78 -7.34 12.15
C HIS A 465 17.12 -8.65 12.58
N PRO A 466 16.62 -9.50 11.65
CA PRO A 466 15.95 -10.74 12.02
C PRO A 466 16.96 -11.80 12.51
N VAL A 467 16.68 -12.39 13.66
CA VAL A 467 17.36 -13.60 14.16
C VAL A 467 16.35 -14.73 14.19
N LEU A 468 16.46 -15.65 13.24
CA LEU A 468 15.67 -16.86 13.17
C LEU A 468 16.16 -17.86 14.21
N VAL A 469 15.24 -18.39 15.00
CA VAL A 469 15.48 -19.48 15.95
C VAL A 469 14.51 -20.62 15.70
N GLU A 470 14.91 -21.84 16.04
CA GLU A 470 14.08 -23.02 15.82
C GLU A 470 12.84 -23.03 16.73
N GLY A 471 13.03 -22.81 18.04
CA GLY A 471 11.98 -22.97 19.06
C GLY A 471 11.84 -21.84 20.09
N ASP A 472 11.00 -22.10 21.08
CA ASP A 472 10.73 -21.17 22.19
C ASP A 472 11.88 -21.14 23.21
N THR A 473 12.73 -22.18 23.29
CA THR A 473 13.87 -22.26 24.22
C THR A 473 14.94 -21.22 23.88
N GLU A 474 15.35 -21.15 22.62
CA GLU A 474 16.35 -20.19 22.12
C GLU A 474 15.81 -18.76 22.18
N HIS A 475 14.53 -18.59 21.87
CA HIS A 475 13.86 -17.31 22.03
C HIS A 475 13.90 -16.85 23.48
N ALA A 476 13.51 -17.70 24.43
CA ALA A 476 13.56 -17.36 25.85
C ALA A 476 14.98 -17.04 26.31
N ALA A 477 15.98 -17.79 25.84
CA ALA A 477 17.38 -17.56 26.15
C ALA A 477 17.89 -16.20 25.68
N PHE A 478 17.64 -15.86 24.41
CA PHE A 478 18.01 -14.56 23.88
C PHE A 478 17.24 -13.42 24.53
N MET A 479 15.94 -13.59 24.83
CA MET A 479 15.17 -12.57 25.54
C MET A 479 15.73 -12.32 26.95
N ALA A 480 16.10 -13.36 27.70
CA ALA A 480 16.75 -13.21 29.00
C ALA A 480 18.07 -12.43 28.90
N SER A 481 18.89 -12.75 27.88
CA SER A 481 20.16 -12.05 27.64
C SER A 481 19.97 -10.58 27.25
N ILE A 482 18.96 -10.26 26.44
CA ILE A 482 18.70 -8.91 25.94
C ILE A 482 18.04 -8.03 27.02
N ILE A 483 16.96 -8.51 27.65
CA ILE A 483 16.15 -7.74 28.60
C ILE A 483 16.90 -7.51 29.91
N GLU A 484 17.39 -8.58 30.55
CA GLU A 484 17.93 -8.49 31.91
C GLU A 484 19.27 -7.76 31.96
N ARG A 485 20.00 -7.72 30.84
CA ARG A 485 21.27 -7.00 30.72
C ARG A 485 21.12 -5.60 30.11
N ASN A 486 19.89 -5.15 29.84
CA ASN A 486 19.57 -3.86 29.20
C ASN A 486 20.47 -3.59 27.98
N HIS A 487 20.63 -4.61 27.13
CA HIS A 487 21.64 -4.58 26.09
C HIS A 487 21.21 -3.64 24.95
N ALA A 488 22.14 -2.87 24.39
CA ALA A 488 21.88 -1.93 23.29
C ALA A 488 21.33 -2.59 21.99
N LEU A 489 21.29 -3.92 21.95
CA LEU A 489 20.74 -4.71 20.85
C LEU A 489 19.22 -4.88 20.93
N MET A 490 18.60 -4.56 22.07
CA MET A 490 17.15 -4.68 22.29
C MET A 490 16.33 -3.94 21.24
N ASP A 491 16.80 -2.77 20.80
CA ASP A 491 16.11 -1.95 19.80
C ASP A 491 16.56 -2.26 18.36
N GLN A 492 17.44 -3.25 18.17
CA GLN A 492 18.07 -3.54 16.87
C GLN A 492 17.69 -4.89 16.28
N VAL A 493 17.16 -5.81 17.09
CA VAL A 493 16.98 -7.22 16.71
C VAL A 493 15.53 -7.66 16.87
N ALA A 494 15.04 -8.45 15.92
CA ALA A 494 13.76 -9.16 16.04
C ALA A 494 14.02 -10.67 16.06
N ILE A 495 13.71 -11.33 17.18
CA ILE A 495 13.88 -12.78 17.32
C ILE A 495 12.61 -13.47 16.82
N ILE A 496 12.72 -14.27 15.77
CA ILE A 496 11.59 -14.95 15.13
C ILE A 496 11.68 -16.44 15.41
N ARG A 497 10.60 -16.97 15.98
CA ARG A 497 10.46 -18.39 16.26
C ARG A 497 9.88 -19.10 15.06
N ALA A 498 10.63 -20.05 14.49
CA ALA A 498 10.14 -20.87 13.39
C ALA A 498 9.08 -21.88 13.84
N ARG A 499 9.04 -22.20 15.14
CA ARG A 499 8.20 -23.26 15.74
C ARG A 499 8.46 -24.62 15.10
N GLY A 500 9.74 -24.91 14.89
CA GLY A 500 10.25 -26.14 14.31
C GLY A 500 11.10 -25.92 13.06
N LYS A 501 12.06 -26.82 12.88
CA LYS A 501 13.11 -26.73 11.86
C LYS A 501 12.61 -26.61 10.42
N ALA A 502 11.52 -27.30 10.08
CA ALA A 502 10.99 -27.32 8.71
C ALA A 502 10.52 -25.94 8.21
N ILE A 503 10.17 -25.01 9.10
CA ILE A 503 9.70 -23.66 8.74
C ILE A 503 10.87 -22.70 8.45
N LEU A 504 12.09 -23.04 8.85
CA LEU A 504 13.27 -22.20 8.64
C LEU A 504 13.56 -21.97 7.15
N VAL A 505 13.42 -22.99 6.31
CA VAL A 505 13.65 -22.87 4.87
C VAL A 505 12.66 -21.91 4.21
N PRO A 506 11.33 -22.04 4.42
CA PRO A 506 10.36 -21.04 3.97
C PRO A 506 10.66 -19.62 4.47
N LEU A 507 11.06 -19.44 5.73
CA LEU A 507 11.43 -18.13 6.28
C LEU A 507 12.66 -17.53 5.59
N ILE A 508 13.70 -18.34 5.34
CA ILE A 508 14.89 -17.93 4.59
C ILE A 508 14.49 -17.46 3.19
N LYS A 509 13.62 -18.20 2.48
CA LYS A 509 13.13 -17.81 1.14
C LYS A 509 12.44 -16.45 1.18
N VAL A 510 11.57 -16.21 2.18
CA VAL A 510 10.89 -14.93 2.36
C VAL A 510 11.90 -13.79 2.58
N LEU A 511 12.78 -13.90 3.57
CA LEU A 511 13.77 -12.85 3.88
C LEU A 511 14.73 -12.59 2.70
N THR A 512 15.09 -13.64 1.96
CA THR A 512 15.91 -13.54 0.75
C THR A 512 15.21 -12.72 -0.33
N HIS A 513 13.93 -13.00 -0.58
CA HIS A 513 13.15 -12.25 -1.56
C HIS A 513 13.01 -10.76 -1.17
N PHE A 514 12.83 -10.48 0.13
CA PHE A 514 12.78 -9.12 0.66
C PHE A 514 14.13 -8.37 0.62
N LYS A 515 15.24 -9.05 0.32
CA LYS A 515 16.60 -8.51 0.43
C LYS A 515 16.90 -7.98 1.84
N ILE A 516 16.49 -8.75 2.85
CA ILE A 516 16.78 -8.47 4.26
C ILE A 516 17.96 -9.34 4.68
N ASP A 517 18.99 -8.72 5.24
CA ASP A 517 20.07 -9.43 5.93
C ASP A 517 19.53 -10.05 7.21
N PHE A 518 19.92 -11.26 7.54
CA PHE A 518 19.37 -11.97 8.70
C PHE A 518 20.38 -12.96 9.28
N SER A 519 20.06 -13.46 10.47
CA SER A 519 20.85 -14.49 11.14
C SER A 519 19.99 -15.67 11.54
N LEU A 520 20.63 -16.82 11.71
CA LEU A 520 19.95 -18.08 12.01
C LEU A 520 20.77 -18.87 13.02
N VAL A 521 20.08 -19.38 14.04
CA VAL A 521 20.53 -20.49 14.88
C VAL A 521 19.47 -21.58 14.90
N HIS A 522 19.90 -22.83 14.82
CA HIS A 522 19.03 -24.01 14.92
C HIS A 522 19.85 -25.19 15.47
N ASP A 523 19.17 -26.28 15.81
CA ASP A 523 19.82 -27.46 16.33
C ASP A 523 20.48 -28.29 15.23
N ALA A 524 21.58 -28.95 15.53
CA ALA A 524 22.19 -29.93 14.62
C ALA A 524 21.26 -31.13 14.43
N ASP A 525 20.54 -31.50 15.49
CA ASP A 525 19.88 -32.79 15.65
C ASP A 525 20.85 -33.97 15.58
N SER A 526 20.35 -35.15 15.93
CA SER A 526 21.05 -36.40 15.71
C SER A 526 20.74 -36.97 14.31
N PRO A 527 21.70 -37.63 13.62
CA PRO A 527 21.47 -38.28 12.33
C PRO A 527 20.45 -39.43 12.41
N GLN A 528 20.35 -40.08 13.57
CA GLN A 528 19.40 -41.15 13.85
C GLN A 528 18.52 -40.81 15.05
N LYS A 529 17.35 -41.42 15.12
CA LYS A 529 16.48 -41.41 16.30
C LYS A 529 16.96 -42.45 17.32
N SER A 530 16.39 -42.42 18.52
CA SER A 530 16.71 -43.39 19.60
C SER A 530 16.47 -44.86 19.21
N ASN A 531 15.58 -45.11 18.24
CA ASN A 531 15.31 -46.43 17.69
C ASN A 531 16.23 -46.84 16.51
N GLY A 532 17.27 -46.03 16.20
CA GLY A 532 18.22 -46.28 15.11
C GLY A 532 17.71 -45.95 13.69
N THR A 533 16.48 -45.45 13.55
CA THR A 533 15.96 -45.00 12.25
C THR A 533 16.48 -43.61 11.88
N ARG A 534 16.51 -43.27 10.58
CA ARG A 534 16.96 -41.95 10.12
C ARG A 534 16.10 -40.83 10.70
N ASN A 535 16.75 -39.75 11.12
CA ASN A 535 16.06 -38.56 11.58
C ASN A 535 15.78 -37.61 10.42
N GLY A 536 14.50 -37.29 10.18
CA GLY A 536 14.12 -36.31 9.16
C GLY A 536 14.69 -34.91 9.46
N MET A 537 14.78 -34.52 10.72
CA MET A 537 15.32 -33.20 11.11
C MET A 537 16.82 -33.05 10.78
N TRP A 538 17.55 -34.17 10.69
CA TRP A 538 18.93 -34.15 10.21
C TRP A 538 19.02 -33.75 8.73
N THR A 539 18.10 -34.23 7.90
CA THR A 539 18.05 -33.90 6.47
C THR A 539 17.65 -32.45 6.20
N GLU A 540 16.94 -31.81 7.14
CA GLU A 540 16.59 -30.39 7.04
C GLU A 540 17.82 -29.48 7.14
N ASN A 541 18.90 -29.89 7.81
CA ASN A 541 20.16 -29.12 7.85
C ASN A 541 20.72 -28.87 6.44
N GLU A 542 20.62 -29.86 5.55
CA GLU A 542 21.09 -29.75 4.17
C GLU A 542 20.26 -28.71 3.40
N LYS A 543 18.93 -28.74 3.56
CA LYS A 543 18.02 -27.79 2.92
C LYS A 543 18.25 -26.37 3.42
N ILE A 544 18.39 -26.19 4.74
CA ILE A 544 18.73 -24.90 5.36
C ILE A 544 20.04 -24.36 4.78
N LYS A 545 21.08 -25.19 4.70
CA LYS A 545 22.37 -24.79 4.13
C LYS A 545 22.26 -24.35 2.67
N ASN A 546 21.49 -25.08 1.86
CA ASN A 546 21.25 -24.73 0.46
C ASN A 546 20.52 -23.39 0.31
N ALA A 547 19.48 -23.16 1.13
CA ALA A 547 18.74 -21.90 1.14
C ALA A 547 19.64 -20.70 1.54
N ILE A 548 20.49 -20.88 2.56
CA ILE A 548 21.48 -19.86 2.98
C ILE A 548 22.48 -19.57 1.85
N ARG A 549 22.95 -20.61 1.14
CA ARG A 549 23.88 -20.43 0.01
C ARG A 549 23.24 -19.60 -1.10
N GLN A 550 21.97 -19.86 -1.42
CA GLN A 550 21.22 -19.07 -2.38
C GLN A 550 21.11 -17.61 -1.93
N ALA A 551 20.69 -17.36 -0.69
CA ALA A 551 20.57 -16.01 -0.12
C ALA A 551 21.89 -15.21 -0.23
N ARG A 552 23.01 -15.84 0.11
CA ARG A 552 24.34 -15.22 -0.01
C ARG A 552 24.75 -14.95 -1.47
N SER A 553 24.38 -15.83 -2.40
CA SER A 553 24.64 -15.61 -3.83
C SER A 553 23.87 -14.41 -4.40
N GLU A 554 22.77 -14.04 -3.77
CA GLU A 554 21.98 -12.83 -4.09
C GLU A 554 22.50 -11.56 -3.40
N GLY A 555 23.65 -11.63 -2.73
CA GLY A 555 24.33 -10.49 -2.11
C GLY A 555 23.96 -10.24 -0.64
N LEU A 556 23.20 -11.13 0.00
CA LEU A 556 22.78 -10.96 1.39
C LEU A 556 23.82 -11.43 2.40
N THR A 557 23.91 -10.69 3.50
CA THR A 557 24.69 -11.07 4.67
C THR A 557 23.86 -11.98 5.55
N VAL A 558 24.17 -13.28 5.50
CA VAL A 558 23.51 -14.30 6.33
C VAL A 558 24.49 -14.91 7.30
N ARG A 559 24.27 -14.76 8.61
CA ARG A 559 25.09 -15.39 9.66
C ARG A 559 24.39 -16.63 10.20
N HIS A 560 25.10 -17.75 10.20
CA HIS A 560 24.54 -19.06 10.54
C HIS A 560 25.33 -19.69 11.69
N ARG A 561 24.61 -20.15 12.71
CA ARG A 561 25.13 -20.93 13.83
C ARG A 561 24.29 -22.20 14.00
N VAL A 562 24.91 -23.22 14.58
CA VAL A 562 24.26 -24.50 14.86
C VAL A 562 24.60 -24.92 16.27
N SER A 563 23.59 -25.29 17.05
CA SER A 563 23.77 -25.85 18.39
C SER A 563 24.06 -27.34 18.27
N VAL A 564 25.15 -27.82 18.86
CA VAL A 564 25.56 -29.23 18.78
C VAL A 564 25.41 -29.89 20.15
N PRO A 565 24.63 -30.99 20.27
CA PRO A 565 23.72 -31.54 19.26
C PRO A 565 22.38 -30.78 19.20
N ASP A 566 22.03 -30.10 20.29
CA ASP A 566 20.82 -29.31 20.49
C ASP A 566 21.13 -28.14 21.43
N PHE A 567 20.26 -27.13 21.46
CA PHE A 567 20.49 -25.89 22.20
C PHE A 567 20.55 -26.10 23.71
N GLU A 568 19.75 -27.00 24.27
CA GLU A 568 19.76 -27.26 25.72
C GLU A 568 21.11 -27.80 26.18
N ARG A 569 21.66 -28.78 25.47
CA ARG A 569 22.98 -29.35 25.80
C ARG A 569 24.12 -28.43 25.45
N PHE A 570 23.93 -27.57 24.46
CA PHE A 570 24.89 -26.50 24.16
C PHE A 570 25.05 -25.52 25.34
N LEU A 571 23.99 -25.35 26.15
CA LEU A 571 24.00 -24.56 27.37
C LEU A 571 24.22 -25.40 28.65
N ASP A 572 24.87 -26.56 28.54
CA ASP A 572 25.12 -27.49 29.67
C ASP A 572 23.85 -27.97 30.41
N GLY A 573 22.68 -27.95 29.74
CA GLY A 573 21.41 -28.43 30.26
C GLY A 573 21.08 -29.90 29.92
N ASP A 574 20.08 -30.46 30.59
CA ASP A 574 19.57 -31.81 30.33
C ASP A 574 18.54 -31.85 29.17
N GLU A 575 18.48 -32.98 28.45
CA GLU A 575 17.69 -33.21 27.22
C GLU A 575 16.15 -33.05 27.39
N ALA A 576 15.64 -33.03 28.62
CA ALA A 576 14.19 -32.95 28.86
C ALA A 576 13.82 -32.44 30.26
N SER A 577 13.11 -31.31 30.32
CA SER A 577 12.25 -30.95 31.45
C SER A 577 10.88 -30.47 30.97
N LYS A 578 9.85 -30.57 31.82
CA LYS A 578 8.61 -29.81 31.63
C LYS A 578 8.93 -28.31 31.78
N ASP A 579 8.31 -27.46 30.97
CA ASP A 579 8.48 -26.00 30.97
C ASP A 579 9.86 -25.48 30.48
N LYS A 580 10.42 -26.11 29.43
CA LYS A 580 11.73 -25.78 28.82
C LYS A 580 12.00 -24.27 28.64
N PRO A 581 11.10 -23.45 28.05
CA PRO A 581 11.41 -22.04 27.78
C PRO A 581 11.54 -21.21 29.05
N LEU A 582 10.66 -21.43 30.04
CA LEU A 582 10.70 -20.69 31.30
C LEU A 582 11.94 -21.08 32.12
N ASN A 583 12.28 -22.38 32.15
CA ASN A 583 13.48 -22.85 32.84
C ASN A 583 14.74 -22.27 32.20
N ALA A 584 14.83 -22.24 30.86
CA ALA A 584 15.94 -21.62 30.15
C ALA A 584 16.07 -20.13 30.49
N TYR A 585 14.97 -19.38 30.49
CA TYR A 585 14.96 -17.98 30.89
C TYR A 585 15.53 -17.80 32.31
N LEU A 586 14.99 -18.53 33.29
CA LEU A 586 15.38 -18.42 34.70
C LEU A 586 16.84 -18.83 34.95
N GLN A 587 17.31 -19.90 34.29
CA GLN A 587 18.69 -20.36 34.41
C GLN A 587 19.67 -19.31 33.89
N ILE A 588 19.38 -18.73 32.72
CA ILE A 588 20.23 -17.68 32.12
C ILE A 588 20.23 -16.42 32.99
N THR A 589 19.10 -16.03 33.56
CA THR A 589 19.07 -14.89 34.49
C THR A 589 19.89 -15.14 35.77
N GLN A 590 20.02 -16.39 36.22
CA GLN A 590 20.69 -16.75 37.48
C GLN A 590 22.17 -17.11 37.32
N ASP A 591 22.59 -17.60 36.15
CA ASP A 591 23.95 -18.05 35.85
C ASP A 591 24.67 -17.05 34.94
N GLU A 592 25.66 -16.33 35.49
CA GLU A 592 26.43 -15.34 34.73
C GLU A 592 27.24 -15.94 33.58
N GLY A 593 27.70 -17.18 33.72
CA GLY A 593 28.48 -17.88 32.69
C GLY A 593 27.61 -18.21 31.49
N LEU A 594 26.44 -18.82 31.73
CA LEU A 594 25.47 -19.15 30.68
C LEU A 594 24.97 -17.89 29.98
N ALA A 595 24.63 -16.84 30.73
CA ALA A 595 24.19 -15.59 30.12
C ALA A 595 25.29 -14.90 29.32
N THR A 596 26.56 -15.04 29.68
CA THR A 596 27.66 -14.53 28.86
C THR A 596 27.81 -15.34 27.58
N GLY A 597 27.70 -16.67 27.64
CA GLY A 597 27.73 -17.53 26.45
C GLY A 597 26.59 -17.23 25.47
N VAL A 598 25.36 -17.03 25.97
CA VAL A 598 24.20 -16.65 25.14
C VAL A 598 24.39 -15.25 24.54
N GLN A 599 24.95 -14.30 25.30
CA GLN A 599 25.25 -12.97 24.81
C GLN A 599 26.32 -12.97 23.71
N ASP A 600 27.36 -13.78 23.87
CA ASP A 600 28.43 -13.95 22.87
C ASP A 600 27.87 -14.58 21.59
N LEU A 601 26.99 -15.58 21.73
CA LEU A 601 26.29 -16.19 20.60
C LEU A 601 25.43 -15.15 19.86
N LEU A 602 24.62 -14.36 20.57
CA LEU A 602 23.79 -13.30 19.98
C LEU A 602 24.65 -12.24 19.28
N THR A 603 25.73 -11.79 19.93
CA THR A 603 26.68 -10.83 19.35
C THR A 603 27.31 -11.40 18.08
N ALA A 604 27.74 -12.66 18.11
CA ALA A 604 28.30 -13.34 16.95
C ALA A 604 27.29 -13.47 15.80
N LEU A 605 26.00 -13.68 16.12
CA LEU A 605 24.93 -13.68 15.12
C LEU A 605 24.72 -12.30 14.49
N ILE A 606 25.14 -11.20 15.10
CA ILE A 606 24.85 -9.85 14.58
C ILE A 606 26.08 -9.24 13.90
N SER A 607 27.27 -9.37 14.49
CA SER A 607 28.44 -8.60 14.09
C SER A 607 29.64 -9.44 13.65
N SER A 608 29.62 -10.77 13.79
CA SER A 608 30.78 -11.60 13.43
C SER A 608 31.10 -11.56 11.93
N GLU A 609 32.39 -11.43 11.59
CA GLU A 609 32.90 -11.62 10.22
C GLU A 609 32.74 -13.09 9.75
N GLN A 610 32.68 -14.04 10.68
CA GLN A 610 32.46 -15.44 10.36
C GLN A 610 30.98 -15.72 10.11
N HIS A 611 30.61 -15.79 8.83
CA HIS A 611 29.22 -16.03 8.42
C HIS A 611 28.79 -17.51 8.56
N SER A 612 29.71 -18.47 8.43
CA SER A 612 29.41 -19.92 8.47
C SER A 612 29.67 -20.51 9.87
N PRO A 613 28.94 -21.53 10.33
CA PRO A 613 29.22 -22.17 11.62
C PRO A 613 30.62 -22.80 11.67
N PHE A 614 31.18 -23.17 10.50
CA PHE A 614 32.53 -23.72 10.38
C PHE A 614 33.40 -22.82 9.51
N GLU A 615 34.67 -22.65 9.88
CA GLU A 615 35.64 -21.76 9.21
C GLU A 615 35.92 -22.16 7.76
N THR A 616 35.92 -23.46 7.47
CA THR A 616 36.26 -24.02 6.15
C THR A 616 35.09 -24.80 5.56
N VAL A 617 34.23 -24.14 4.80
CA VAL A 617 33.13 -24.80 4.07
C VAL A 617 33.23 -24.54 2.58
N ARG A 618 33.41 -25.60 1.80
CA ARG A 618 33.49 -25.52 0.32
C ARG A 618 32.12 -25.63 -0.33
N ASP A 619 31.33 -26.61 0.08
CA ASP A 619 30.00 -26.89 -0.44
C ASP A 619 29.07 -27.48 0.64
N THR A 620 27.85 -27.82 0.26
CA THR A 620 26.83 -28.36 1.17
C THR A 620 27.19 -29.77 1.66
N SER A 621 27.81 -30.61 0.83
CA SER A 621 28.21 -31.96 1.22
C SER A 621 29.33 -31.93 2.27
N HIS A 622 30.33 -31.06 2.08
CA HIS A 622 31.39 -30.81 3.05
C HIS A 622 30.83 -30.25 4.36
N TYR A 623 29.83 -29.37 4.29
CA TYR A 623 29.13 -28.88 5.49
C TYR A 623 28.46 -30.03 6.26
N MET A 624 27.74 -30.93 5.60
CA MET A 624 27.08 -32.06 6.26
C MET A 624 28.08 -33.04 6.88
N GLN A 625 29.23 -33.23 6.24
CA GLN A 625 30.34 -34.04 6.79
C GLN A 625 30.91 -33.41 8.06
N GLN A 626 31.22 -32.11 8.03
CA GLN A 626 31.71 -31.40 9.22
C GLN A 626 30.69 -31.37 10.35
N LEU A 627 29.40 -31.18 10.03
CA LEU A 627 28.34 -31.23 11.04
C LEU A 627 28.24 -32.61 11.70
N LEU A 628 28.34 -33.69 10.92
CA LEU A 628 28.38 -35.06 11.44
C LEU A 628 29.59 -35.28 12.36
N GLU A 629 30.77 -34.81 11.96
CA GLU A 629 31.98 -34.91 12.78
C GLU A 629 31.82 -34.18 14.11
N GLN A 630 31.26 -32.97 14.12
CA GLN A 630 31.02 -32.21 15.35
C GLN A 630 30.07 -32.95 16.30
N VAL A 631 28.97 -33.51 15.77
CA VAL A 631 27.98 -34.26 16.57
C VAL A 631 28.58 -35.54 17.15
N ILE A 632 29.39 -36.27 16.38
CA ILE A 632 30.08 -37.48 16.85
C ILE A 632 31.14 -37.12 17.90
N ASN A 633 31.95 -36.10 17.66
CA ASN A 633 32.97 -35.66 18.62
C ASN A 633 32.33 -35.23 19.95
N TRP A 634 31.20 -34.51 19.90
CA TRP A 634 30.44 -34.18 21.09
C TRP A 634 29.97 -35.43 21.84
N ALA A 635 29.46 -36.43 21.11
CA ALA A 635 29.01 -37.68 21.72
C ALA A 635 30.16 -38.46 22.38
N GLU A 636 31.34 -38.48 21.79
CA GLU A 636 32.54 -39.10 22.38
C GLU A 636 32.98 -38.39 23.67
N GLN A 637 33.01 -37.05 23.67
CA GLN A 637 33.39 -36.25 24.85
C GLN A 637 32.43 -36.45 26.03
N HIS A 638 31.15 -36.74 25.75
CA HIS A 638 30.11 -36.91 26.77
C HIS A 638 29.77 -38.39 27.04
N GLY A 639 30.57 -39.34 26.54
CA GLY A 639 30.38 -40.78 26.76
C GLY A 639 29.09 -41.36 26.15
N LYS A 640 28.57 -40.73 25.10
CA LYS A 640 27.35 -41.10 24.37
C LYS A 640 27.62 -41.84 23.05
N GLN A 641 28.87 -42.24 22.76
CA GLN A 641 29.21 -42.92 21.49
C GLN A 641 28.42 -44.21 21.19
N GLU A 642 27.89 -44.87 22.21
CA GLU A 642 27.09 -46.09 22.05
C GLU A 642 25.60 -45.81 21.76
N ASP A 643 25.11 -44.59 21.99
CA ASP A 643 23.73 -44.21 21.73
C ASP A 643 23.45 -44.26 20.21
N PRO A 644 22.45 -45.02 19.75
CA PRO A 644 22.11 -45.14 18.33
C PRO A 644 21.99 -43.79 17.61
N ARG A 645 21.56 -42.73 18.32
CA ARG A 645 21.40 -41.38 17.77
C ARG A 645 22.67 -40.78 17.19
N PHE A 646 23.83 -41.11 17.76
CA PHE A 646 25.11 -40.46 17.44
C PHE A 646 26.10 -41.39 16.72
N ARG A 647 25.62 -42.53 16.18
CA ARG A 647 26.48 -43.48 15.46
C ARG A 647 26.78 -43.03 14.03
N ARG A 648 27.99 -43.34 13.57
CA ARG A 648 28.50 -43.04 12.21
C ARG A 648 27.80 -43.84 11.10
N ASN A 649 27.16 -44.96 11.43
CA ASN A 649 26.59 -45.89 10.45
C ASN A 649 25.28 -45.38 9.86
N ALA A 650 25.36 -44.62 8.78
CA ALA A 650 24.25 -44.34 7.87
C ALA A 650 24.11 -45.41 6.75
N GLU A 651 24.53 -46.67 6.98
CA GLU A 651 24.25 -47.73 6.01
C GLU A 651 22.77 -48.15 6.07
N PRO A 652 22.13 -48.38 4.92
CA PRO A 652 20.70 -48.65 4.84
C PRO A 652 20.37 -49.99 5.51
N LEU A 653 19.63 -49.96 6.62
CA LEU A 653 18.84 -51.10 7.04
C LEU A 653 17.68 -51.24 6.05
N ASN A 654 17.78 -52.26 5.20
CA ASN A 654 16.83 -52.79 4.21
C ASN A 654 17.08 -52.37 2.75
N ALA A 655 18.12 -52.95 2.16
CA ALA A 655 17.93 -53.76 0.95
C ALA A 655 17.63 -55.19 1.42
N GLU A 656 16.66 -55.87 0.80
CA GLU A 656 16.12 -57.22 1.12
C GLU A 656 14.89 -57.26 2.04
N ALA A 657 13.69 -57.11 1.44
CA ALA A 657 12.66 -58.17 1.32
C ALA A 657 11.39 -57.58 0.69
#